data_AF-A0A2S6HVQ3-F1
#
_entry.id   AF-A0A2S6HVQ3-F1
#
_cell.length_a   1.000
_cell.length_b   1.000
_cell.length_c   1.000
_cell.angle_alpha   90.00
_cell.angle_beta   90.00
_cell.angle_gamma   90.00
#
_symmetry.space_group_name_H-M   'P 1'
#
loop_
_entity.id
_entity.type
_entity.pdbx_description
1 polymer ?
#
loop_
_entity_poly.entity_id
_entity_poly.type
_entity_poly.pdbx_seq_one_letter_code
_entity_poly.pdbx_strand_id
1 'polypeptide(L)'
;MKKGKSLALLSLLLSFLYIPILSYGEYIQDDVNRIYNERKATGKNGWQLIADNWYYVSENGDIATGWKHISDKWYFFSPITDETKGKMLTGWQWIDGKCYFLSSANEGNWPQGSMYENGMTPDGYIVNESGAWINEGSVVEIPGKGIQTVVERKTLSTGKIKFSGASGGGGSSGGGGSRGHSSSNSSVNENNGEKLDSKPEPVKPTDPDESGGKEVSEVPVKQFKFTVRYMDIADKTILQIMTGTGDEGEIIELIQPDVDGYTISKGQKETLVLTSDQIILNIYYEKDIAASPSEARKIDWDLKFIEEGKPDREIFKGQKGKTEEGKELFIDFPETIIGSDQYYYHSLVSSPWSVVVNGNGTQKYYIEYRKGDRLPEIPDSDEDMKERLNYWLDVSSETDQYITGVRSSVGQLISQSQTEANERLLNLVSMADGADRIEVYVIAKGYTPNAAIISQKFPAVKNLSELSLEQLTIADETYTILRVGFEKTYDENTCNHSYKVIDRVELSCMDNGYETVQCLKCRKEETVLLPAMGHIDTDHDGTCDVCYQPVKETPEAVHYSIGDVQYRTIGNKTYSFRCIDEDYEDSINNSQKTALFLCDSVIRSDIMGASKKLNFGDNNNYKYSKVREWLQNNASDSRFLHNTYIGITRSYIGSTGKGTYEQLKESSLMGYDHLYQSMEDKVFILSVEEALKYRYNLWKFNGSETNNPDSQISAYSKGYYLRTPQNGGLDDFWYGEGIYAVSLTDGNIQPVNASETNIGIRPVMTIPQG
;
A
#
# COMPACT_ATOMS: atom_id res chain seq x y z
N MET A 1 -21.67 55.80 -15.86
CA MET A 1 -22.44 55.67 -17.12
C MET A 1 -21.52 55.92 -18.31
N LYS A 2 -21.54 54.98 -19.28
CA LYS A 2 -21.11 55.05 -20.71
C LYS A 2 -19.60 55.17 -20.99
N LYS A 3 -18.91 54.13 -21.51
CA LYS A 3 -18.91 53.54 -22.89
C LYS A 3 -18.34 54.53 -23.93
N GLY A 4 -17.37 54.23 -24.80
CA GLY A 4 -16.57 53.03 -25.12
C GLY A 4 -15.92 53.13 -26.53
N LYS A 5 -14.98 52.21 -26.84
CA LYS A 5 -14.49 51.71 -28.16
C LYS A 5 -13.70 52.70 -29.06
N SER A 6 -12.63 52.39 -29.80
CA SER A 6 -12.15 51.22 -30.60
C SER A 6 -10.65 51.44 -30.93
N LEU A 7 -9.68 50.51 -30.73
CA LEU A 7 -9.20 49.37 -31.54
C LEU A 7 -8.31 49.68 -32.80
N ALA A 8 -7.24 48.87 -32.95
CA ALA A 8 -6.23 48.70 -34.04
C ALA A 8 -4.97 49.59 -33.97
N LEU A 9 -3.70 49.13 -34.04
CA LEU A 9 -3.11 48.01 -34.79
C LEU A 9 -1.85 47.41 -34.10
N LEU A 10 -1.73 46.09 -34.20
CA LEU A 10 -0.61 45.20 -33.87
C LEU A 10 0.41 45.13 -35.04
N SER A 11 1.73 45.04 -34.78
CA SER A 11 2.67 44.10 -35.47
C SER A 11 4.16 44.25 -35.06
N LEU A 12 4.77 43.12 -34.64
CA LEU A 12 6.19 42.68 -34.69
C LEU A 12 7.27 43.53 -33.98
N LEU A 13 8.22 43.03 -33.17
CA LEU A 13 8.89 41.71 -33.03
C LEU A 13 9.37 41.54 -31.58
N LEU A 14 8.98 40.45 -30.91
CA LEU A 14 9.63 39.93 -29.71
C LEU A 14 9.67 38.40 -29.84
N SER A 15 10.77 37.90 -30.39
CA SER A 15 11.14 36.48 -30.38
C SER A 15 11.88 36.20 -29.07
N PHE A 16 11.13 35.88 -28.01
CA PHE A 16 11.67 35.16 -26.85
C PHE A 16 11.44 33.67 -27.07
N LEU A 17 12.52 32.91 -27.06
CA LEU A 17 12.52 31.45 -26.94
C LEU A 17 11.92 31.09 -25.58
N TYR A 18 10.68 30.60 -25.60
CA TYR A 18 10.04 29.91 -24.50
C TYR A 18 10.72 28.54 -24.37
N ILE A 19 11.49 28.30 -23.31
CA ILE A 19 11.85 26.95 -22.91
C ILE A 19 10.91 26.60 -21.75
N PRO A 20 9.91 25.73 -21.95
CA PRO A 20 9.09 25.22 -20.85
C PRO A 20 9.91 24.19 -20.06
N ILE A 21 9.95 24.36 -18.75
CA ILE A 21 10.42 23.35 -17.80
C ILE A 21 9.28 22.32 -17.68
N LEU A 22 9.54 21.08 -18.12
CA LEU A 22 8.58 19.97 -18.12
C LEU A 22 8.73 19.16 -16.83
N SER A 23 7.69 19.22 -15.98
CA SER A 23 7.44 18.28 -14.88
C SER A 23 7.01 16.92 -15.47
N TYR A 24 7.74 15.85 -15.13
CA TYR A 24 7.58 14.53 -15.74
C TYR A 24 6.36 13.73 -15.21
N GLY A 25 5.65 14.24 -14.20
CA GLY A 25 4.56 13.53 -13.51
C GLY A 25 3.13 13.94 -13.90
N GLU A 26 2.96 14.93 -14.78
CA GLU A 26 1.65 15.53 -15.10
C GLU A 26 1.21 15.31 -16.55
N TYR A 27 1.79 14.34 -17.28
CA TYR A 27 1.58 14.17 -18.73
C TYR A 27 0.70 12.99 -19.19
N ILE A 28 0.36 12.01 -18.35
CA ILE A 28 -0.13 10.71 -18.90
C ILE A 28 -1.67 10.57 -18.92
N GLN A 29 -2.40 11.23 -18.01
CA GLN A 29 -3.87 11.28 -18.09
C GLN A 29 -4.35 12.19 -19.24
N ASP A 30 -3.55 13.20 -19.58
CA ASP A 30 -3.78 14.10 -20.71
C ASP A 30 -3.48 13.44 -22.06
N ASP A 31 -2.58 12.46 -22.13
CA ASP A 31 -2.22 11.79 -23.39
C ASP A 31 -3.29 10.82 -23.91
N VAL A 32 -3.96 10.06 -23.04
CA VAL A 32 -5.09 9.19 -23.44
C VAL A 32 -6.32 10.04 -23.82
N ASN A 33 -6.55 11.14 -23.10
CA ASN A 33 -7.57 12.13 -23.45
C ASN A 33 -7.22 12.90 -24.75
N ARG A 34 -5.93 13.15 -25.02
CA ARG A 34 -5.44 13.76 -26.27
C ARG A 34 -5.69 12.86 -27.47
N ILE A 35 -5.51 11.54 -27.36
CA ILE A 35 -5.91 10.57 -28.41
C ILE A 35 -7.42 10.63 -28.68
N TYR A 36 -8.24 10.72 -27.62
CA TYR A 36 -9.70 10.83 -27.75
C TYR A 36 -10.15 12.19 -28.32
N ASN A 37 -9.42 13.27 -28.02
CA ASN A 37 -9.74 14.64 -28.46
C ASN A 37 -9.20 14.97 -29.86
N GLU A 38 -8.00 14.48 -30.24
CA GLU A 38 -7.43 14.60 -31.59
C GLU A 38 -8.20 13.74 -32.61
N ARG A 39 -8.87 12.66 -32.17
CA ARG A 39 -9.82 11.86 -32.96
C ARG A 39 -10.89 12.73 -33.63
N LYS A 40 -11.34 13.80 -32.96
CA LYS A 40 -12.37 14.69 -33.50
C LYS A 40 -11.84 15.61 -34.62
N ALA A 41 -10.52 15.68 -34.82
CA ALA A 41 -9.88 16.67 -35.68
C ALA A 41 -9.17 16.12 -36.94
N THR A 42 -8.69 14.86 -37.01
CA THR A 42 -7.72 14.49 -38.08
C THR A 42 -7.94 13.19 -38.88
N GLY A 43 -8.70 12.19 -38.42
CA GLY A 43 -9.12 11.04 -39.24
C GLY A 43 -8.02 10.18 -39.92
N LYS A 44 -6.86 9.97 -39.28
CA LYS A 44 -5.75 9.15 -39.83
C LYS A 44 -5.66 7.76 -39.16
N ASN A 45 -5.62 6.69 -39.95
CA ASN A 45 -5.46 5.29 -39.52
C ASN A 45 -3.98 4.85 -39.61
N GLY A 46 -3.52 3.90 -38.78
CA GLY A 46 -2.17 3.31 -38.84
C GLY A 46 -1.27 3.55 -37.62
N TRP A 47 0.04 3.37 -37.78
CA TRP A 47 1.07 3.56 -36.74
C TRP A 47 1.14 5.01 -36.25
N GLN A 48 1.21 5.20 -34.93
CA GLN A 48 1.34 6.51 -34.28
C GLN A 48 2.45 6.45 -33.23
N LEU A 49 3.36 7.43 -33.25
CA LEU A 49 4.38 7.62 -32.23
C LEU A 49 3.94 8.75 -31.30
N ILE A 50 3.72 8.43 -30.02
CA ILE A 50 3.20 9.35 -29.01
C ILE A 50 4.06 9.20 -27.75
N ALA A 51 4.65 10.30 -27.28
CA ALA A 51 5.53 10.30 -26.10
C ALA A 51 6.57 9.16 -26.14
N ASP A 52 7.28 9.04 -27.27
CA ASP A 52 8.29 8.01 -27.56
C ASP A 52 7.81 6.55 -27.54
N ASN A 53 6.48 6.33 -27.53
CA ASN A 53 5.88 5.00 -27.57
C ASN A 53 5.08 4.80 -28.87
N TRP A 54 5.16 3.59 -29.43
CA TRP A 54 4.42 3.22 -30.63
C TRP A 54 3.04 2.64 -30.28
N TYR A 55 2.02 3.12 -30.99
CA TYR A 55 0.64 2.65 -30.97
C TYR A 55 0.19 2.31 -32.38
N TYR A 56 -0.79 1.42 -32.51
CA TYR A 56 -1.43 1.14 -33.80
C TYR A 56 -2.92 1.39 -33.70
N VAL A 57 -3.44 2.27 -34.57
CA VAL A 57 -4.85 2.60 -34.63
C VAL A 57 -5.48 1.89 -35.83
N SER A 58 -6.49 1.07 -35.55
CA SER A 58 -7.26 0.35 -36.56
C SER A 58 -8.07 1.29 -37.44
N GLU A 59 -8.59 0.77 -38.56
CA GLU A 59 -9.40 1.58 -39.49
C GLU A 59 -10.69 2.16 -38.88
N ASN A 60 -11.16 1.56 -37.79
CA ASN A 60 -12.34 2.01 -37.04
C ASN A 60 -11.99 3.05 -35.94
N GLY A 61 -10.71 3.38 -35.79
CA GLY A 61 -10.22 4.32 -34.78
C GLY A 61 -9.96 3.70 -33.41
N ASP A 62 -10.03 2.37 -33.27
CA ASP A 62 -9.70 1.67 -32.03
C ASP A 62 -8.19 1.41 -31.92
N ILE A 63 -7.61 1.65 -30.75
CA ILE A 63 -6.21 1.32 -30.43
C ILE A 63 -6.06 -0.20 -30.35
N ALA A 64 -5.05 -0.73 -31.02
CA ALA A 64 -4.70 -2.14 -30.96
C ALA A 64 -4.27 -2.55 -29.54
N THR A 65 -4.80 -3.67 -29.07
CA THR A 65 -4.33 -4.40 -27.88
C THR A 65 -4.15 -5.88 -28.21
N GLY A 66 -3.27 -6.55 -27.47
CA GLY A 66 -2.89 -7.95 -27.66
C GLY A 66 -2.06 -8.17 -28.93
N TRP A 67 -2.02 -9.44 -29.37
CA TRP A 67 -1.35 -9.83 -30.62
C TRP A 67 -2.03 -9.22 -31.84
N LYS A 68 -1.24 -8.63 -32.74
CA LYS A 68 -1.68 -8.12 -34.04
C LYS A 68 -0.70 -8.46 -35.15
N HIS A 69 -1.25 -8.91 -36.27
CA HIS A 69 -0.52 -9.15 -37.49
C HIS A 69 -0.62 -7.92 -38.40
N ILE A 70 0.50 -7.23 -38.63
CA ILE A 70 0.57 -5.96 -39.36
C ILE A 70 1.72 -6.06 -40.37
N SER A 71 1.43 -5.89 -41.66
CA SER A 71 2.43 -5.92 -42.75
C SER A 71 3.33 -7.18 -42.71
N ASP A 72 2.71 -8.36 -42.60
CA ASP A 72 3.38 -9.68 -42.61
C ASP A 72 4.31 -9.95 -41.40
N LYS A 73 4.05 -9.25 -40.28
CA LYS A 73 4.77 -9.43 -39.01
C LYS A 73 3.82 -9.38 -37.82
N TRP A 74 4.16 -10.13 -36.77
CA TRP A 74 3.43 -10.11 -35.50
C TRP A 74 3.99 -9.05 -34.56
N TYR A 75 3.10 -8.33 -33.90
CA TYR A 75 3.38 -7.34 -32.88
C TYR A 75 2.50 -7.62 -31.65
N PHE A 76 2.98 -7.23 -30.47
CA PHE A 76 2.18 -7.32 -29.27
C PHE A 76 1.98 -5.94 -28.65
N PHE A 77 0.71 -5.58 -28.43
CA PHE A 77 0.32 -4.33 -27.78
C PHE A 77 -0.22 -4.64 -26.39
N SER A 78 0.20 -3.90 -25.37
CA SER A 78 -0.22 -4.15 -23.99
C SER A 78 -1.76 -4.16 -23.87
N PRO A 79 -2.38 -5.26 -23.41
CA PRO A 79 -3.81 -5.31 -23.13
C PRO A 79 -4.17 -4.80 -21.72
N ILE A 80 -3.17 -4.46 -20.91
CA ILE A 80 -3.34 -4.02 -19.51
C ILE A 80 -4.10 -2.69 -19.50
N THR A 81 -5.12 -2.57 -18.65
CA THR A 81 -6.04 -1.42 -18.63
C THR A 81 -5.52 -0.19 -17.88
N ASP A 82 -4.21 -0.12 -17.66
CA ASP A 82 -3.51 1.00 -17.01
C ASP A 82 -2.94 1.98 -18.05
N GLU A 83 -1.93 2.77 -17.65
CA GLU A 83 -1.20 3.72 -18.49
C GLU A 83 -0.39 3.09 -19.63
N THR A 84 -0.32 1.75 -19.71
CA THR A 84 0.38 1.03 -20.77
C THR A 84 -0.53 0.55 -21.89
N LYS A 85 -1.86 0.68 -21.74
CA LYS A 85 -2.83 0.14 -22.70
C LYS A 85 -2.52 0.55 -24.14
N GLY A 86 -2.31 -0.44 -24.99
CA GLY A 86 -2.05 -0.25 -26.41
C GLY A 86 -0.62 0.18 -26.77
N LYS A 87 0.30 0.29 -25.80
CA LYS A 87 1.73 0.46 -26.07
C LYS A 87 2.27 -0.80 -26.75
N MET A 88 2.97 -0.64 -27.86
CA MET A 88 3.72 -1.71 -28.52
C MET A 88 4.88 -2.15 -27.62
N LEU A 89 4.97 -3.45 -27.33
CA LEU A 89 6.06 -4.00 -26.52
C LEU A 89 7.28 -4.37 -27.38
N THR A 90 8.45 -4.36 -26.75
CA THR A 90 9.74 -4.79 -27.31
C THR A 90 10.48 -5.69 -26.30
N GLY A 91 11.55 -6.36 -26.74
CA GLY A 91 12.33 -7.29 -25.92
C GLY A 91 11.63 -8.62 -25.63
N TRP A 92 12.15 -9.35 -24.64
CA TRP A 92 11.57 -10.61 -24.17
C TRP A 92 10.28 -10.39 -23.37
N GLN A 93 9.21 -11.07 -23.74
CA GLN A 93 7.90 -10.97 -23.12
C GLN A 93 7.34 -12.36 -22.80
N TRP A 94 6.90 -12.56 -21.56
CA TRP A 94 6.08 -13.71 -21.20
C TRP A 94 4.62 -13.40 -21.51
N ILE A 95 3.98 -14.22 -22.34
CA ILE A 95 2.60 -14.06 -22.79
C ILE A 95 1.94 -15.44 -22.76
N ASP A 96 0.82 -15.57 -22.03
CA ASP A 96 0.08 -16.82 -21.84
C ASP A 96 0.98 -18.00 -21.42
N GLY A 97 1.94 -17.75 -20.55
CA GLY A 97 2.87 -18.77 -20.04
C GLY A 97 4.04 -19.10 -20.97
N LYS A 98 4.17 -18.49 -22.15
CA LYS A 98 5.29 -18.71 -23.09
C LYS A 98 6.13 -17.45 -23.27
N CYS A 99 7.41 -17.59 -23.59
CA CYS A 99 8.32 -16.46 -23.77
C CYS A 99 8.57 -16.17 -25.26
N TYR A 100 8.41 -14.91 -25.68
CA TYR A 100 8.58 -14.43 -27.05
C TYR A 100 9.55 -13.25 -27.10
N PHE A 101 10.32 -13.12 -28.18
CA PHE A 101 11.21 -11.98 -28.40
C PHE A 101 10.63 -11.02 -29.45
N LEU A 102 10.36 -9.78 -29.03
CA LEU A 102 9.91 -8.69 -29.89
C LEU A 102 11.11 -7.77 -30.19
N SER A 103 11.37 -7.48 -31.47
CA SER A 103 12.57 -6.76 -31.89
C SER A 103 12.70 -5.39 -31.19
N SER A 104 13.85 -5.11 -30.58
CA SER A 104 14.07 -3.82 -29.89
C SER A 104 14.43 -2.67 -30.83
N ALA A 105 14.86 -2.99 -32.05
CA ALA A 105 15.25 -2.03 -33.08
C ALA A 105 14.88 -2.55 -34.49
N ASN A 106 15.07 -1.71 -35.51
CA ASN A 106 14.97 -2.15 -36.90
C ASN A 106 16.24 -2.93 -37.28
N GLU A 107 16.14 -4.26 -37.36
CA GLU A 107 17.27 -5.16 -37.64
C GLU A 107 16.96 -6.05 -38.85
N GLY A 108 17.53 -5.72 -40.01
CA GLY A 108 17.32 -6.50 -41.24
C GLY A 108 15.85 -6.59 -41.66
N ASN A 109 15.31 -7.80 -41.72
CA ASN A 109 13.89 -8.07 -42.04
C ASN A 109 12.95 -8.00 -40.81
N TRP A 110 13.45 -7.53 -39.65
CA TRP A 110 12.69 -7.43 -38.40
C TRP A 110 12.55 -5.96 -37.98
N PRO A 111 11.43 -5.30 -38.33
CA PRO A 111 11.12 -3.97 -37.83
C PRO A 111 11.02 -3.95 -36.30
N GLN A 112 11.26 -2.79 -35.68
CA GLN A 112 11.09 -2.60 -34.24
C GLN A 112 9.68 -3.05 -33.79
N GLY A 113 9.61 -3.86 -32.73
CA GLY A 113 8.40 -4.46 -32.17
C GLY A 113 7.95 -5.76 -32.84
N SER A 114 8.54 -6.16 -33.97
CA SER A 114 8.14 -7.40 -34.65
C SER A 114 8.66 -8.64 -33.91
N MET A 115 7.83 -9.67 -33.82
CA MET A 115 8.17 -10.94 -33.19
C MET A 115 9.14 -11.74 -34.05
N TYR A 116 10.21 -12.25 -33.43
CA TYR A 116 11.10 -13.22 -34.06
C TYR A 116 10.42 -14.59 -34.12
N GLU A 117 10.52 -15.25 -35.28
CA GLU A 117 10.01 -16.61 -35.51
C GLU A 117 11.01 -17.42 -36.34
N ASN A 118 11.04 -18.74 -36.09
CA ASN A 118 11.80 -19.73 -36.83
C ASN A 118 13.29 -19.37 -37.04
N GLY A 119 14.00 -19.10 -35.94
CA GLY A 119 15.38 -18.65 -36.04
C GLY A 119 16.04 -18.37 -34.70
N MET A 120 17.20 -17.73 -34.78
CA MET A 120 17.97 -17.31 -33.61
C MET A 120 17.76 -15.81 -33.38
N THR A 121 17.45 -15.42 -32.14
CA THR A 121 17.36 -14.02 -31.70
C THR A 121 18.76 -13.38 -31.64
N PRO A 122 18.86 -12.03 -31.64
CA PRO A 122 20.16 -11.33 -31.64
C PRO A 122 21.07 -11.66 -30.44
N ASP A 123 20.47 -12.07 -29.32
CA ASP A 123 21.13 -12.49 -28.08
C ASP A 123 21.43 -14.00 -28.01
N GLY A 124 21.15 -14.75 -29.08
CA GLY A 124 21.63 -16.13 -29.27
C GLY A 124 20.65 -17.24 -28.88
N TYR A 125 19.38 -16.93 -28.57
CA TYR A 125 18.37 -17.94 -28.25
C TYR A 125 17.61 -18.40 -29.48
N ILE A 126 17.16 -19.65 -29.49
CA ILE A 126 16.38 -20.20 -30.60
C ILE A 126 14.89 -20.09 -30.28
N VAL A 127 14.11 -19.63 -31.27
CA VAL A 127 12.65 -19.61 -31.24
C VAL A 127 12.09 -20.52 -32.33
N ASN A 128 10.97 -21.18 -32.05
CA ASN A 128 10.31 -22.08 -32.99
C ASN A 128 9.48 -21.32 -34.06
N GLU A 129 8.73 -22.05 -34.89
CA GLU A 129 7.85 -21.48 -35.92
C GLU A 129 6.73 -20.57 -35.37
N SER A 130 6.34 -20.72 -34.11
CA SER A 130 5.38 -19.83 -33.45
C SER A 130 6.02 -18.66 -32.72
N GLY A 131 7.35 -18.50 -32.81
CA GLY A 131 8.12 -17.47 -32.10
C GLY A 131 8.35 -17.74 -30.61
N ALA A 132 7.96 -18.91 -30.11
CA ALA A 132 8.14 -19.28 -28.71
C ALA A 132 9.58 -19.76 -28.48
N TRP A 133 10.19 -19.31 -27.37
CA TRP A 133 11.52 -19.73 -26.96
C TRP A 133 11.59 -21.24 -26.70
N ILE A 134 12.62 -21.87 -27.26
CA ILE A 134 12.94 -23.27 -27.00
C ILE A 134 14.24 -23.42 -26.23
N ASN A 135 14.23 -24.33 -25.26
CA ASN A 135 15.42 -24.79 -24.54
C ASN A 135 15.53 -26.31 -24.66
N GLU A 136 16.71 -26.82 -25.03
CA GLU A 136 16.96 -28.26 -25.23
C GLU A 136 15.94 -28.97 -26.16
N GLY A 137 15.36 -28.23 -27.11
CA GLY A 137 14.39 -28.76 -28.09
C GLY A 137 12.92 -28.76 -27.63
N SER A 138 12.62 -28.27 -26.41
CA SER A 138 11.25 -28.12 -25.90
C SER A 138 10.89 -26.65 -25.69
N VAL A 139 9.61 -26.30 -25.93
CA VAL A 139 9.09 -24.95 -25.65
C VAL A 139 9.10 -24.71 -24.15
N VAL A 140 9.66 -23.58 -23.71
CA VAL A 140 9.63 -23.20 -22.30
C VAL A 140 8.27 -22.58 -21.97
N GLU A 141 7.45 -23.32 -21.24
CA GLU A 141 6.10 -22.92 -20.84
C GLU A 141 5.95 -23.00 -19.31
N ILE A 142 5.48 -21.90 -18.71
CA ILE A 142 5.20 -21.79 -17.28
C ILE A 142 3.75 -21.29 -17.16
N PRO A 143 2.77 -22.15 -16.84
CA PRO A 143 1.36 -21.78 -16.79
C PRO A 143 1.10 -20.55 -15.90
N GLY A 144 0.37 -19.56 -16.43
CA GLY A 144 0.03 -18.32 -15.71
C GLY A 144 1.15 -17.27 -15.67
N LYS A 145 2.34 -17.54 -16.22
CA LYS A 145 3.44 -16.56 -16.26
C LYS A 145 3.25 -15.53 -17.37
N GLY A 146 3.39 -14.25 -17.02
CA GLY A 146 3.36 -13.15 -17.97
C GLY A 146 1.96 -12.64 -18.32
N ILE A 147 1.87 -11.84 -19.40
CA ILE A 147 0.67 -11.14 -19.83
C ILE A 147 -0.38 -12.16 -20.32
N GLN A 148 -1.57 -12.13 -19.72
CA GLN A 148 -2.68 -13.03 -20.09
C GLN A 148 -3.55 -12.38 -21.17
N THR A 149 -3.74 -13.04 -22.31
CA THR A 149 -4.47 -12.47 -23.47
C THR A 149 -5.94 -12.90 -23.53
N VAL A 150 -6.32 -13.97 -22.84
CA VAL A 150 -7.70 -14.48 -22.78
C VAL A 150 -8.31 -14.17 -21.41
N VAL A 151 -9.17 -13.15 -21.36
CA VAL A 151 -10.18 -13.05 -20.30
C VAL A 151 -11.39 -13.82 -20.82
N GLU A 152 -11.66 -15.02 -20.29
CA GLU A 152 -12.91 -15.72 -20.55
C GLU A 152 -14.09 -14.92 -19.99
N ARG A 153 -14.64 -14.02 -20.82
CA ARG A 153 -15.97 -13.45 -20.61
C ARG A 153 -17.00 -14.46 -21.10
N LYS A 154 -17.56 -15.27 -20.19
CA LYS A 154 -18.85 -15.94 -20.45
C LYS A 154 -19.98 -14.89 -20.34
N THR A 155 -20.17 -14.13 -21.42
CA THR A 155 -21.40 -13.35 -21.65
C THR A 155 -22.55 -14.29 -21.99
N LEU A 156 -23.60 -14.26 -21.15
CA LEU A 156 -24.89 -14.89 -21.44
C LEU A 156 -25.64 -14.16 -22.57
N SER A 157 -26.52 -14.93 -23.24
CA SER A 157 -27.68 -14.54 -24.09
C SER A 157 -27.50 -14.97 -25.56
N THR A 158 -28.33 -15.85 -26.13
CA THR A 158 -29.78 -15.71 -26.34
C THR A 158 -30.41 -17.09 -26.56
N GLY A 159 -31.69 -17.23 -26.18
CA GLY A 159 -32.30 -18.52 -25.88
C GLY A 159 -33.02 -19.24 -27.02
N LYS A 160 -33.54 -20.43 -26.65
CA LYS A 160 -34.88 -20.94 -26.99
C LYS A 160 -35.12 -22.22 -26.19
N ILE A 161 -35.96 -22.15 -25.14
CA ILE A 161 -36.73 -23.33 -24.71
C ILE A 161 -38.19 -22.92 -24.48
N LYS A 162 -39.05 -23.59 -25.23
CA LYS A 162 -40.47 -23.93 -25.00
C LYS A 162 -40.65 -25.25 -25.79
N PHE A 163 -41.25 -26.34 -25.34
CA PHE A 163 -42.13 -26.66 -24.20
C PHE A 163 -42.14 -28.20 -23.99
N SER A 164 -42.69 -28.61 -22.84
CA SER A 164 -43.34 -29.91 -22.53
C SER A 164 -42.43 -31.12 -22.24
N GLY A 165 -42.69 -31.99 -21.28
CA GLY A 165 -43.84 -32.19 -20.40
C GLY A 165 -43.58 -33.44 -19.54
N ALA A 166 -44.22 -33.50 -18.37
CA ALA A 166 -44.06 -34.53 -17.36
C ALA A 166 -44.43 -35.96 -17.80
N SER A 167 -43.84 -36.96 -17.16
CA SER A 167 -44.58 -37.99 -16.38
C SER A 167 -43.64 -39.13 -15.95
N GLY A 168 -43.86 -39.64 -14.72
CA GLY A 168 -43.11 -40.74 -14.12
C GLY A 168 -43.93 -42.04 -13.93
N GLY A 169 -43.33 -42.96 -13.17
CA GLY A 169 -43.89 -44.22 -12.64
C GLY A 169 -42.98 -45.42 -13.01
N GLY A 170 -42.64 -46.41 -12.17
CA GLY A 170 -42.92 -46.78 -10.78
C GLY A 170 -42.56 -48.28 -10.58
N GLY A 171 -42.15 -48.72 -9.38
CA GLY A 171 -42.47 -50.07 -8.83
C GLY A 171 -41.43 -51.23 -8.79
N SER A 172 -40.83 -51.45 -7.59
CA SER A 172 -40.70 -52.66 -6.72
C SER A 172 -40.31 -54.11 -7.13
N SER A 173 -39.65 -54.77 -6.14
CA SER A 173 -39.54 -56.21 -5.73
C SER A 173 -38.47 -57.11 -6.42
N GLY A 174 -37.76 -58.07 -5.77
CA GLY A 174 -37.63 -58.54 -4.37
C GLY A 174 -36.85 -59.88 -4.26
N GLY A 175 -36.09 -60.11 -3.16
CA GLY A 175 -35.63 -61.41 -2.55
C GLY A 175 -34.53 -62.25 -3.26
N GLY A 176 -33.58 -62.97 -2.63
CA GLY A 176 -33.18 -63.21 -1.23
C GLY A 176 -32.25 -64.45 -1.09
N GLY A 177 -31.29 -64.41 -0.12
CA GLY A 177 -30.59 -65.56 0.52
C GLY A 177 -29.27 -66.07 -0.13
N SER A 178 -28.20 -66.49 0.55
CA SER A 178 -27.95 -66.84 1.96
C SER A 178 -26.45 -67.11 2.24
N ARG A 179 -25.97 -66.74 3.46
CA ARG A 179 -24.91 -67.34 4.33
C ARG A 179 -23.43 -67.24 3.86
N GLY A 180 -22.43 -66.91 4.69
CA GLY A 180 -22.33 -66.61 6.12
C GLY A 180 -20.87 -66.80 6.62
N HIS A 181 -20.50 -66.08 7.68
CA HIS A 181 -19.29 -66.17 8.54
C HIS A 181 -17.97 -65.60 7.99
N SER A 182 -17.42 -64.48 8.48
CA SER A 182 -17.02 -64.01 9.83
C SER A 182 -15.55 -64.28 10.16
N SER A 183 -14.81 -63.16 10.26
CA SER A 183 -13.79 -62.85 11.26
C SER A 183 -12.60 -63.79 11.45
N SER A 184 -11.44 -63.28 11.00
CA SER A 184 -10.24 -63.01 11.80
C SER A 184 -9.66 -64.09 12.72
N ASN A 185 -8.39 -64.38 12.40
CA ASN A 185 -7.20 -64.18 13.23
C ASN A 185 -6.45 -65.41 13.72
N SER A 186 -5.12 -65.22 13.75
CA SER A 186 -4.06 -66.02 14.39
C SER A 186 -3.69 -67.34 13.68
N SER A 187 -2.43 -67.74 13.50
CA SER A 187 -1.13 -67.18 13.89
C SER A 187 -0.01 -68.12 13.40
N VAL A 188 1.22 -67.61 13.43
CA VAL A 188 2.50 -68.34 13.67
C VAL A 188 3.25 -68.99 12.49
N ASN A 189 4.45 -68.42 12.32
CA ASN A 189 5.79 -68.94 11.98
C ASN A 189 6.16 -69.62 10.65
N GLU A 190 7.20 -68.98 10.10
CA GLU A 190 8.53 -69.51 9.73
C GLU A 190 8.75 -70.22 8.39
N ASN A 191 9.61 -69.52 7.63
CA ASN A 191 10.79 -69.99 6.94
C ASN A 191 10.69 -70.62 5.54
N ASN A 192 11.44 -69.93 4.67
CA ASN A 192 12.32 -70.43 3.62
C ASN A 192 11.70 -71.01 2.34
N GLY A 193 12.19 -70.50 1.21
CA GLY A 193 12.26 -71.27 -0.03
C GLY A 193 12.03 -70.48 -1.30
N GLU A 194 13.11 -69.91 -1.83
CA GLU A 194 13.50 -69.87 -3.25
C GLU A 194 12.44 -69.78 -4.37
N LYS A 195 12.45 -68.62 -5.05
CA LYS A 195 12.98 -68.37 -6.42
C LYS A 195 12.33 -69.03 -7.67
N LEU A 196 12.38 -68.23 -8.74
CA LEU A 196 12.20 -68.48 -10.19
C LEU A 196 10.75 -68.44 -10.71
N ASP A 197 10.37 -67.35 -11.37
CA ASP A 197 10.62 -66.98 -12.78
C ASP A 197 9.60 -67.62 -13.73
N SER A 198 8.73 -66.79 -14.31
CA SER A 198 8.54 -66.65 -15.77
C SER A 198 7.25 -65.88 -16.10
N LYS A 199 7.42 -64.67 -16.64
CA LYS A 199 6.57 -64.08 -17.70
C LYS A 199 6.73 -64.97 -18.97
N PRO A 200 5.86 -64.93 -20.02
CA PRO A 200 5.06 -63.78 -20.47
C PRO A 200 3.66 -64.07 -21.10
N GLU A 201 2.80 -63.03 -21.13
CA GLU A 201 1.94 -62.54 -22.26
C GLU A 201 1.04 -63.49 -23.11
N PRO A 202 0.18 -63.01 -24.04
CA PRO A 202 -0.82 -61.93 -23.97
C PRO A 202 -2.19 -62.30 -24.65
N VAL A 203 -3.25 -61.54 -24.33
CA VAL A 203 -4.35 -61.06 -25.21
C VAL A 203 -5.21 -62.07 -26.01
N LYS A 204 -6.54 -62.08 -25.77
CA LYS A 204 -7.54 -61.65 -26.78
C LYS A 204 -8.99 -61.53 -26.26
N PRO A 205 -9.82 -60.69 -26.91
CA PRO A 205 -11.15 -60.27 -26.49
C PRO A 205 -12.27 -61.09 -27.13
N THR A 206 -13.42 -61.14 -26.47
CA THR A 206 -14.72 -61.54 -27.06
C THR A 206 -15.86 -60.84 -26.33
N ASP A 207 -16.52 -59.93 -27.03
CA ASP A 207 -17.92 -59.47 -26.84
C ASP A 207 -18.91 -60.63 -27.11
N PRO A 208 -20.25 -60.42 -26.97
CA PRO A 208 -21.02 -59.60 -26.03
C PRO A 208 -22.09 -60.47 -25.33
N ASP A 209 -22.57 -60.08 -24.15
CA ASP A 209 -23.88 -60.56 -23.69
C ASP A 209 -24.60 -59.49 -22.89
N GLU A 210 -25.71 -59.03 -23.47
CA GLU A 210 -26.73 -58.22 -22.82
C GLU A 210 -27.49 -59.09 -21.80
N SER A 211 -27.47 -58.70 -20.54
CA SER A 211 -28.65 -58.85 -19.69
C SER A 211 -28.60 -57.83 -18.57
N GLY A 212 -29.42 -56.79 -18.70
CA GLY A 212 -29.60 -55.74 -17.71
C GLY A 212 -30.13 -56.28 -16.38
N GLY A 213 -29.79 -55.57 -15.30
CA GLY A 213 -30.22 -55.90 -13.95
C GLY A 213 -29.95 -54.79 -12.94
N LYS A 214 -30.71 -53.69 -13.07
CA LYS A 214 -31.10 -52.70 -12.04
C LYS A 214 -29.99 -51.97 -11.26
N GLU A 215 -29.86 -50.69 -11.60
CA GLU A 215 -29.51 -49.60 -10.68
C GLU A 215 -30.16 -49.80 -9.31
N VAL A 216 -29.32 -49.90 -8.27
CA VAL A 216 -29.69 -49.37 -6.96
C VAL A 216 -29.42 -47.88 -7.08
N SER A 217 -30.48 -47.08 -7.00
CA SER A 217 -30.40 -45.63 -6.83
C SER A 217 -29.57 -45.36 -5.57
N GLU A 218 -28.31 -44.97 -5.76
CA GLU A 218 -27.60 -44.17 -4.78
C GLU A 218 -28.47 -42.96 -4.48
N VAL A 219 -28.79 -42.74 -3.21
CA VAL A 219 -29.27 -41.43 -2.75
C VAL A 219 -28.27 -40.42 -3.33
N PRO A 220 -28.70 -39.34 -4.02
CA PRO A 220 -27.73 -38.40 -4.57
C PRO A 220 -26.99 -37.81 -3.38
N VAL A 221 -25.80 -38.34 -3.11
CA VAL A 221 -24.94 -37.82 -2.06
C VAL A 221 -24.56 -36.43 -2.53
N LYS A 222 -24.83 -35.45 -1.68
CA LYS A 222 -24.61 -34.06 -2.03
C LYS A 222 -23.10 -33.89 -2.19
N GLN A 223 -22.64 -33.79 -3.44
CA GLN A 223 -21.23 -33.60 -3.72
C GLN A 223 -20.83 -32.21 -3.28
N PHE A 224 -19.89 -32.14 -2.35
CA PHE A 224 -19.28 -30.91 -1.88
C PHE A 224 -17.96 -30.67 -2.58
N LYS A 225 -17.79 -29.45 -3.09
CA LYS A 225 -16.52 -28.98 -3.61
C LYS A 225 -15.64 -28.52 -2.47
N PHE A 226 -14.36 -28.84 -2.53
CA PHE A 226 -13.38 -28.32 -1.59
C PHE A 226 -12.13 -27.82 -2.31
N THR A 227 -11.48 -26.83 -1.69
CA THR A 227 -10.23 -26.23 -2.16
C THR A 227 -9.23 -26.23 -1.01
N VAL A 228 -8.12 -26.95 -1.18
CA VAL A 228 -6.99 -26.93 -0.27
C VAL A 228 -5.95 -25.96 -0.81
N ARG A 229 -5.57 -24.96 -0.02
CA ARG A 229 -4.52 -23.98 -0.37
C ARG A 229 -3.29 -24.27 0.47
N TYR A 230 -2.18 -24.59 -0.17
CA TYR A 230 -0.89 -24.72 0.49
C TYR A 230 -0.21 -23.35 0.45
N MET A 231 0.07 -22.78 1.61
CA MET A 231 0.40 -21.36 1.73
C MET A 231 1.67 -21.14 2.57
N ASP A 232 2.48 -20.16 2.18
CA ASP A 232 3.55 -19.63 3.02
C ASP A 232 2.95 -19.03 4.30
N ILE A 233 3.47 -19.42 5.47
CA ILE A 233 2.95 -18.96 6.75
C ILE A 233 3.20 -17.48 7.00
N ALA A 234 4.26 -16.90 6.46
CA ALA A 234 4.74 -15.55 6.72
C ALA A 234 4.04 -14.51 5.85
N ASP A 235 4.00 -14.71 4.54
CA ASP A 235 3.43 -13.74 3.59
C ASP A 235 2.08 -14.16 2.99
N LYS A 236 1.59 -15.36 3.36
CA LYS A 236 0.32 -15.93 2.88
C LYS A 236 0.30 -16.16 1.36
N THR A 237 1.45 -16.18 0.70
CA THR A 237 1.55 -16.54 -0.71
C THR A 237 1.03 -17.96 -0.91
N ILE A 238 0.17 -18.15 -1.90
CA ILE A 238 -0.33 -19.48 -2.25
C ILE A 238 0.75 -20.20 -3.05
N LEU A 239 1.37 -21.19 -2.42
CA LEU A 239 2.40 -22.03 -3.04
C LEU A 239 1.77 -23.02 -4.02
N GLN A 240 0.61 -23.57 -3.66
CA GLN A 240 -0.14 -24.51 -4.50
C GLN A 240 -1.63 -24.55 -4.12
N ILE A 241 -2.49 -24.91 -5.07
CA ILE A 241 -3.91 -25.16 -4.84
C ILE A 241 -4.27 -26.57 -5.31
N MET A 242 -5.01 -27.29 -4.48
CA MET A 242 -5.66 -28.55 -4.84
C MET A 242 -7.17 -28.39 -4.72
N THR A 243 -7.91 -28.74 -5.77
CA THR A 243 -9.38 -28.72 -5.77
C THR A 243 -9.93 -30.11 -5.99
N GLY A 244 -10.98 -30.48 -5.26
CA GLY A 244 -11.65 -31.76 -5.43
C GLY A 244 -13.14 -31.70 -5.14
N THR A 245 -13.80 -32.83 -5.35
CA THR A 245 -15.21 -33.07 -5.05
C THR A 245 -15.31 -34.36 -4.27
N GLY A 246 -16.10 -34.35 -3.19
CA GLY A 246 -16.36 -35.56 -2.41
C GLY A 246 -17.77 -35.53 -1.80
N ASP A 247 -18.10 -36.62 -1.14
CA ASP A 247 -19.43 -36.87 -0.60
C ASP A 247 -19.64 -36.17 0.76
N GLU A 248 -20.87 -35.73 1.05
CA GLU A 248 -21.23 -35.14 2.35
C GLU A 248 -20.90 -36.10 3.51
N GLY A 249 -19.98 -35.68 4.39
CA GLY A 249 -19.45 -36.45 5.51
C GLY A 249 -18.18 -37.26 5.21
N GLU A 250 -17.69 -37.26 3.97
CA GLU A 250 -16.47 -37.96 3.57
C GLU A 250 -15.22 -37.34 4.22
N ILE A 251 -14.27 -38.19 4.63
CA ILE A 251 -12.96 -37.79 5.17
C ILE A 251 -11.91 -37.92 4.07
N ILE A 252 -11.36 -36.79 3.64
CA ILE A 252 -10.33 -36.72 2.61
C ILE A 252 -8.97 -36.64 3.26
N GLU A 253 -8.10 -37.61 2.97
CA GLU A 253 -6.68 -37.56 3.34
C GLU A 253 -5.95 -36.52 2.49
N LEU A 254 -5.27 -35.58 3.14
CA LEU A 254 -4.63 -34.46 2.47
C LEU A 254 -3.22 -34.87 2.03
N ILE A 255 -3.02 -34.94 0.72
CA ILE A 255 -1.70 -35.17 0.13
C ILE A 255 -0.83 -33.95 0.44
N GLN A 256 0.31 -34.13 1.09
CA GLN A 256 1.24 -33.04 1.39
C GLN A 256 2.27 -32.96 0.25
N PRO A 257 2.16 -31.99 -0.67
CA PRO A 257 3.14 -31.84 -1.74
C PRO A 257 4.51 -31.47 -1.16
N ASP A 258 5.56 -32.07 -1.74
CA ASP A 258 6.94 -31.66 -1.52
C ASP A 258 7.20 -30.40 -2.34
N VAL A 259 7.47 -29.28 -1.67
CA VAL A 259 7.63 -27.95 -2.29
C VAL A 259 9.07 -27.50 -2.03
N ASP A 260 9.87 -27.37 -3.11
CA ASP A 260 11.29 -27.01 -3.02
C ASP A 260 11.52 -25.73 -2.19
N GLY A 261 12.29 -25.87 -1.10
CA GLY A 261 12.64 -24.77 -0.19
C GLY A 261 11.59 -24.44 0.86
N TYR A 262 10.65 -25.34 1.13
CA TYR A 262 9.58 -25.18 2.10
C TYR A 262 9.33 -26.45 2.92
N THR A 263 9.15 -26.31 4.23
CA THR A 263 8.78 -27.41 5.15
C THR A 263 7.39 -27.19 5.74
N ILE A 264 6.58 -28.24 5.80
CA ILE A 264 5.21 -28.13 6.35
C ILE A 264 5.26 -27.74 7.84
N SER A 265 4.44 -26.77 8.24
CA SER A 265 4.39 -26.31 9.63
C SER A 265 3.87 -27.41 10.57
N LYS A 266 4.32 -27.45 11.83
CA LYS A 266 3.90 -28.50 12.78
C LYS A 266 2.41 -28.38 13.15
N GLY A 267 1.71 -29.52 13.23
CA GLY A 267 0.33 -29.60 13.71
C GLY A 267 -0.76 -29.22 12.69
N GLN A 268 -0.44 -29.20 11.40
CA GLN A 268 -1.44 -29.00 10.34
C GLN A 268 -2.40 -30.19 10.24
N LYS A 269 -3.61 -29.93 9.78
CA LYS A 269 -4.62 -30.98 9.58
C LYS A 269 -4.16 -31.91 8.47
N GLU A 270 -4.20 -33.22 8.72
CA GLU A 270 -3.86 -34.27 7.75
C GLU A 270 -5.11 -34.81 7.03
N THR A 271 -6.29 -34.46 7.54
CA THR A 271 -7.59 -34.92 7.02
C THR A 271 -8.60 -33.77 6.98
N LEU A 272 -9.47 -33.77 5.97
CA LEU A 272 -10.59 -32.84 5.81
C LEU A 272 -11.92 -33.59 5.84
N VAL A 273 -12.88 -33.18 6.69
CA VAL A 273 -14.25 -33.74 6.68
C VAL A 273 -15.16 -32.79 5.91
N LEU A 274 -15.87 -33.31 4.90
CA LEU A 274 -16.74 -32.50 4.04
C LEU A 274 -18.12 -32.26 4.68
N THR A 275 -18.28 -31.14 5.39
CA THR A 275 -19.52 -30.78 6.10
C THR A 275 -20.41 -29.74 5.39
N SER A 276 -19.91 -29.08 4.33
CA SER A 276 -20.63 -28.07 3.54
C SER A 276 -20.02 -27.93 2.14
N ASP A 277 -20.73 -27.28 1.20
CA ASP A 277 -20.22 -27.02 -0.16
C ASP A 277 -19.25 -25.83 -0.17
N GLN A 278 -18.24 -25.87 -1.05
CA GLN A 278 -17.15 -24.88 -1.18
C GLN A 278 -16.22 -24.73 0.04
N ILE A 279 -15.89 -25.83 0.73
CA ILE A 279 -14.95 -25.77 1.86
C ILE A 279 -13.55 -25.34 1.38
N ILE A 280 -13.00 -24.30 1.99
CA ILE A 280 -11.63 -23.86 1.77
C ILE A 280 -10.80 -24.22 3.01
N LEU A 281 -9.74 -25.00 2.82
CA LEU A 281 -8.81 -25.38 3.87
C LEU A 281 -7.40 -24.86 3.52
N ASN A 282 -6.80 -24.12 4.44
CA ASN A 282 -5.42 -23.65 4.26
C ASN A 282 -4.47 -24.55 5.06
N ILE A 283 -3.41 -25.03 4.40
CA ILE A 283 -2.31 -25.79 5.00
C ILE A 283 -1.05 -24.95 4.88
N TYR A 284 -0.40 -24.68 6.00
CA TYR A 284 0.72 -23.74 6.04
C TYR A 284 2.08 -24.43 5.95
N TYR A 285 2.96 -23.83 5.16
CA TYR A 285 4.35 -24.20 4.94
C TYR A 285 5.24 -23.06 5.42
N GLU A 286 6.36 -23.41 6.03
CA GLU A 286 7.40 -22.48 6.45
C GLU A 286 8.54 -22.54 5.44
N LYS A 287 9.03 -21.38 5.02
CA LYS A 287 10.15 -21.29 4.09
C LYS A 287 11.42 -21.78 4.77
N ASP A 288 12.15 -22.66 4.12
CA ASP A 288 13.47 -23.09 4.59
C ASP A 288 14.44 -21.91 4.45
N ILE A 289 14.57 -21.13 5.52
CA ILE A 289 15.56 -20.07 5.59
C ILE A 289 16.91 -20.77 5.74
N ALA A 290 17.68 -20.81 4.64
CA ALA A 290 19.11 -21.10 4.73
C ALA A 290 19.70 -20.17 5.79
N ALA A 291 20.27 -20.78 6.84
CA ALA A 291 20.90 -20.06 7.94
C ALA A 291 21.77 -18.92 7.39
N SER A 292 21.62 -17.75 8.02
CA SER A 292 22.38 -16.51 7.80
C SER A 292 23.75 -16.73 7.13
N PRO A 293 24.10 -15.94 6.09
CA PRO A 293 25.50 -15.74 5.76
C PRO A 293 26.20 -15.09 6.97
N SER A 294 26.72 -15.97 7.81
CA SER A 294 27.99 -15.90 8.52
C SER A 294 28.82 -14.65 8.21
N GLU A 295 29.10 -13.86 9.25
CA GLU A 295 30.17 -12.86 9.32
C GLU A 295 30.33 -11.98 8.08
N ALA A 296 29.47 -10.95 7.97
CA ALA A 296 29.63 -9.90 6.97
C ALA A 296 31.05 -9.31 7.03
N ARG A 297 31.80 -9.53 5.96
CA ARG A 297 33.13 -8.96 5.79
C ARG A 297 32.99 -7.44 5.65
N LYS A 298 33.54 -6.69 6.61
CA LYS A 298 33.62 -5.22 6.50
C LYS A 298 34.65 -4.84 5.46
N ILE A 299 34.23 -4.06 4.46
CA ILE A 299 35.06 -3.51 3.40
C ILE A 299 35.28 -2.03 3.69
N ASP A 300 36.55 -1.61 3.76
CA ASP A 300 36.93 -0.20 3.77
C ASP A 300 36.71 0.41 2.38
N TRP A 301 36.25 1.65 2.30
CA TRP A 301 36.14 2.38 1.04
C TRP A 301 36.69 3.80 1.16
N ASP A 302 37.19 4.32 0.03
CA ASP A 302 37.84 5.62 -0.11
C ASP A 302 37.39 6.25 -1.45
N LEU A 303 36.43 7.16 -1.39
CA LEU A 303 35.93 7.92 -2.53
C LEU A 303 36.71 9.23 -2.66
N LYS A 304 37.27 9.48 -3.84
CA LYS A 304 37.97 10.71 -4.17
C LYS A 304 37.22 11.52 -5.23
N PHE A 305 37.35 12.84 -5.14
CA PHE A 305 36.78 13.78 -6.11
C PHE A 305 37.92 14.38 -6.92
N ILE A 306 37.99 14.05 -8.20
CA ILE A 306 39.12 14.40 -9.08
C ILE A 306 38.66 15.28 -10.25
N GLU A 307 39.55 16.06 -10.84
CA GLU A 307 39.22 16.78 -12.09
C GLU A 307 39.22 15.82 -13.29
N GLU A 308 38.27 16.02 -14.20
CA GLU A 308 38.12 15.30 -15.47
C GLU A 308 39.47 15.22 -16.20
N GLY A 309 39.95 13.99 -16.44
CA GLY A 309 41.23 13.73 -17.10
C GLY A 309 42.50 13.99 -16.26
N LYS A 310 42.39 14.33 -14.97
CA LYS A 310 43.53 14.57 -14.06
C LYS A 310 43.37 13.82 -12.72
N PRO A 311 43.70 12.51 -12.67
CA PRO A 311 43.50 11.67 -11.48
C PRO A 311 44.34 12.07 -10.26
N ASP A 312 45.42 12.82 -10.45
CA ASP A 312 46.28 13.31 -9.36
C ASP A 312 45.78 14.62 -8.74
N ARG A 313 44.79 15.27 -9.35
CA ARG A 313 44.26 16.56 -8.89
C ARG A 313 42.93 16.36 -8.18
N GLU A 314 43.02 16.15 -6.87
CA GLU A 314 41.88 16.07 -5.96
C GLU A 314 41.28 17.48 -5.75
N ILE A 315 39.98 17.64 -6.04
CA ILE A 315 39.29 18.94 -6.06
C ILE A 315 38.61 19.25 -4.72
N PHE A 316 38.18 18.20 -4.01
CA PHE A 316 37.65 18.31 -2.65
C PHE A 316 38.05 17.10 -1.82
N LYS A 317 38.00 17.23 -0.49
CA LYS A 317 38.40 16.17 0.44
C LYS A 317 37.59 14.90 0.16
N GLY A 318 38.29 13.82 -0.17
CA GLY A 318 37.68 12.50 -0.34
C GLY A 318 36.94 12.01 0.91
N GLN A 319 35.91 11.21 0.70
CA GLN A 319 35.13 10.56 1.74
C GLN A 319 35.63 9.13 1.96
N LYS A 320 35.63 8.67 3.21
CA LYS A 320 36.06 7.31 3.54
C LYS A 320 35.10 6.69 4.54
N GLY A 321 34.93 5.38 4.46
CA GLY A 321 34.07 4.67 5.40
C GLY A 321 34.24 3.16 5.32
N LYS A 322 33.32 2.46 5.96
CA LYS A 322 33.22 0.99 5.95
C LYS A 322 31.81 0.59 5.57
N THR A 323 31.67 -0.43 4.73
CA THR A 323 30.38 -1.04 4.40
C THR A 323 30.48 -2.56 4.45
N GLU A 324 29.34 -3.24 4.43
CA GLU A 324 29.30 -4.69 4.34
C GLU A 324 29.43 -5.13 2.88
N GLU A 325 30.16 -6.21 2.64
CA GLU A 325 30.30 -6.82 1.31
C GLU A 325 28.92 -7.11 0.69
N GLY A 326 28.72 -6.67 -0.56
CA GLY A 326 27.47 -6.85 -1.28
C GLY A 326 26.37 -5.84 -0.97
N LYS A 327 26.60 -4.89 -0.03
CA LYS A 327 25.66 -3.76 0.18
C LYS A 327 25.91 -2.62 -0.79
N GLU A 328 24.82 -2.00 -1.22
CA GLU A 328 24.84 -0.78 -2.01
C GLU A 328 25.16 0.42 -1.10
N LEU A 329 26.17 1.19 -1.49
CA LEU A 329 26.65 2.37 -0.79
C LEU A 329 26.17 3.60 -1.55
N PHE A 330 25.47 4.50 -0.86
CA PHE A 330 25.05 5.80 -1.38
C PHE A 330 25.94 6.88 -0.79
N ILE A 331 26.59 7.66 -1.64
CA ILE A 331 27.45 8.75 -1.20
C ILE A 331 26.98 10.06 -1.81
N ASP A 332 26.70 11.01 -0.93
CA ASP A 332 26.40 12.39 -1.32
C ASP A 332 27.65 13.19 -1.53
N PHE A 333 27.59 14.00 -2.58
CA PHE A 333 28.61 14.97 -2.86
C PHE A 333 27.96 16.18 -3.53
N PRO A 334 28.58 17.35 -3.36
CA PRO A 334 28.15 18.55 -4.07
C PRO A 334 28.32 18.36 -5.58
N GLU A 335 27.24 18.41 -6.36
CA GLU A 335 27.33 18.34 -7.83
C GLU A 335 28.08 19.53 -8.42
N THR A 336 28.10 20.65 -7.72
CA THR A 336 28.88 21.83 -8.07
C THR A 336 29.76 22.23 -6.90
N ILE A 337 31.07 22.29 -7.11
CA ILE A 337 32.04 22.75 -6.10
C ILE A 337 32.88 23.91 -6.61
N ILE A 338 33.35 24.72 -5.69
CA ILE A 338 34.31 25.79 -5.96
C ILE A 338 35.70 25.24 -5.66
N GLY A 339 36.52 25.11 -6.70
CA GLY A 339 37.91 24.69 -6.53
C GLY A 339 38.76 25.76 -5.84
N SER A 340 39.87 25.36 -5.23
CA SER A 340 40.85 26.29 -4.63
C SER A 340 41.43 27.31 -5.61
N ASP A 341 41.25 27.08 -6.91
CA ASP A 341 41.63 27.98 -8.00
C ASP A 341 40.51 28.93 -8.44
N GLN A 342 39.41 29.04 -7.68
CA GLN A 342 38.28 29.93 -7.94
C GLN A 342 37.51 29.61 -9.23
N TYR A 343 37.38 28.34 -9.59
CA TYR A 343 36.52 27.88 -10.69
C TYR A 343 35.40 26.99 -10.16
N TYR A 344 34.25 27.04 -10.79
CA TYR A 344 33.22 26.03 -10.63
C TYR A 344 33.70 24.71 -11.22
N TYR A 345 33.42 23.62 -10.53
CA TYR A 345 33.65 22.27 -10.96
C TYR A 345 32.31 21.56 -10.87
N HIS A 346 31.87 20.98 -11.98
CA HIS A 346 30.60 20.27 -12.09
C HIS A 346 30.88 18.76 -12.14
N SER A 347 30.25 17.99 -11.26
CA SER A 347 30.33 16.54 -11.27
C SER A 347 29.80 15.99 -12.59
N LEU A 348 30.47 14.96 -13.12
CA LEU A 348 30.01 14.23 -14.31
C LEU A 348 28.92 13.20 -14.00
N VAL A 349 28.67 12.93 -12.72
CA VAL A 349 27.63 12.03 -12.23
C VAL A 349 26.75 12.74 -11.21
N SER A 350 25.47 12.35 -11.15
CA SER A 350 24.52 12.93 -10.21
C SER A 350 24.74 12.45 -8.79
N SER A 351 24.49 13.32 -7.81
CA SER A 351 24.46 12.97 -6.38
C SER A 351 23.03 12.56 -5.99
N PRO A 352 22.84 11.44 -5.27
CA PRO A 352 23.86 10.58 -4.69
C PRO A 352 24.40 9.59 -5.72
N TRP A 353 25.68 9.25 -5.59
CA TRP A 353 26.29 8.18 -6.37
C TRP A 353 26.16 6.87 -5.62
N SER A 354 25.65 5.83 -6.29
CA SER A 354 25.52 4.48 -5.71
C SER A 354 26.52 3.49 -6.31
N VAL A 355 27.01 2.59 -5.47
CA VAL A 355 27.86 1.47 -5.91
C VAL A 355 27.70 0.27 -4.99
N VAL A 356 27.67 -0.94 -5.54
CA VAL A 356 27.78 -2.17 -4.75
C VAL A 356 29.25 -2.44 -4.45
N VAL A 357 29.61 -2.40 -3.17
CA VAL A 357 31.00 -2.56 -2.74
C VAL A 357 31.31 -4.04 -2.54
N ASN A 358 32.22 -4.58 -3.36
CA ASN A 358 32.66 -5.98 -3.32
C ASN A 358 34.18 -6.10 -3.29
N GLY A 359 34.72 -7.12 -2.62
CA GLY A 359 36.14 -7.48 -2.68
C GLY A 359 37.00 -7.16 -1.45
N ASN A 360 38.31 -7.36 -1.58
CA ASN A 360 39.26 -7.39 -0.46
C ASN A 360 40.08 -6.09 -0.37
N GLY A 361 40.17 -5.48 0.83
CA GLY A 361 40.97 -4.28 1.08
C GLY A 361 40.16 -2.98 0.96
N THR A 362 40.83 -1.83 0.90
CA THR A 362 40.17 -0.52 0.73
C THR A 362 39.77 -0.29 -0.72
N GLN A 363 38.47 -0.31 -1.00
CA GLN A 363 37.92 -0.01 -2.32
C GLN A 363 38.03 1.48 -2.62
N LYS A 364 38.63 1.83 -3.76
CA LYS A 364 38.84 3.21 -4.16
C LYS A 364 37.90 3.59 -5.28
N TYR A 365 37.16 4.66 -5.08
CA TYR A 365 36.23 5.20 -6.05
C TYR A 365 36.62 6.61 -6.43
N TYR A 366 36.24 7.04 -7.63
CA TYR A 366 36.57 8.34 -8.16
C TYR A 366 35.34 8.94 -8.81
N ILE A 367 35.00 10.16 -8.40
CA ILE A 367 34.00 10.98 -9.07
C ILE A 367 34.74 12.11 -9.76
N GLU A 368 34.53 12.20 -11.07
CA GLU A 368 35.17 13.20 -11.91
C GLU A 368 34.34 14.47 -11.98
N TYR A 369 35.03 15.61 -11.90
CA TYR A 369 34.47 16.93 -12.03
C TYR A 369 35.05 17.65 -13.24
N ARG A 370 34.16 18.15 -14.11
CA ARG A 370 34.51 19.04 -15.20
C ARG A 370 34.72 20.45 -14.69
N LYS A 371 35.87 21.04 -15.00
CA LYS A 371 36.15 22.45 -14.73
C LYS A 371 35.26 23.34 -15.60
N GLY A 372 34.43 24.16 -14.95
CA GLY A 372 33.53 25.14 -15.54
C GLY A 372 34.09 26.56 -15.47
N ASP A 373 33.20 27.55 -15.35
CA ASP A 373 33.55 28.97 -15.36
C ASP A 373 34.26 29.42 -14.07
N ARG A 374 35.08 30.47 -14.19
CA ARG A 374 35.73 31.11 -13.04
C ARG A 374 34.67 31.86 -12.22
N LEU A 375 34.76 31.80 -10.89
CA LEU A 375 33.97 32.67 -10.03
C LEU A 375 34.09 34.13 -10.49
N PRO A 376 32.98 34.88 -10.59
CA PRO A 376 33.04 36.33 -10.42
C PRO A 376 33.79 36.62 -9.12
N GLU A 377 34.59 37.69 -9.09
CA GLU A 377 35.31 38.09 -7.88
C GLU A 377 34.36 38.11 -6.67
N ILE A 378 34.90 37.69 -5.51
CA ILE A 378 34.20 37.58 -4.24
C ILE A 378 33.25 38.77 -4.10
N PRO A 379 31.98 38.55 -3.72
CA PRO A 379 31.11 39.66 -3.44
C PRO A 379 31.65 40.38 -2.20
N ASP A 380 32.36 41.49 -2.41
CA ASP A 380 32.95 42.31 -1.35
C ASP A 380 31.88 43.14 -0.61
N SER A 381 30.59 42.96 -0.96
CA SER A 381 29.48 43.68 -0.35
C SER A 381 28.55 42.75 0.46
N ASP A 382 28.09 43.25 1.60
CA ASP A 382 27.00 42.65 2.37
C ASP A 382 25.71 42.48 1.54
N GLU A 383 25.57 43.19 0.42
CA GLU A 383 24.39 43.17 -0.45
C GLU A 383 24.33 41.88 -1.28
N ASP A 384 25.46 41.48 -1.86
CA ASP A 384 25.54 40.23 -2.63
C ASP A 384 25.44 38.98 -1.72
N MET A 385 25.98 39.04 -0.49
CA MET A 385 25.79 37.95 0.48
C MET A 385 24.33 37.80 0.90
N LYS A 386 23.59 38.91 0.99
CA LYS A 386 22.13 38.88 1.20
C LYS A 386 21.41 38.27 0.01
N GLU A 387 21.84 38.55 -1.21
CA GLU A 387 21.25 37.94 -2.41
C GLU A 387 21.45 36.41 -2.42
N ARG A 388 22.64 35.92 -2.04
CA ARG A 388 22.91 34.48 -1.86
C ARG A 388 22.07 33.87 -0.74
N LEU A 389 21.90 34.56 0.39
CA LEU A 389 21.03 34.09 1.46
C LEU A 389 19.57 34.00 0.98
N ASN A 390 19.09 34.97 0.21
CA ASN A 390 17.75 34.96 -0.38
C ASN A 390 17.56 33.81 -1.37
N TYR A 391 18.56 33.50 -2.20
CA TYR A 391 18.54 32.32 -3.07
C TYR A 391 18.32 31.03 -2.25
N TRP A 392 19.07 30.84 -1.16
CA TRP A 392 18.91 29.67 -0.31
C TRP A 392 17.57 29.64 0.43
N LEU A 393 17.04 30.80 0.82
CA LEU A 393 15.70 30.90 1.38
C LEU A 393 14.63 30.47 0.38
N ASP A 394 14.75 30.87 -0.88
CA ASP A 394 13.83 30.46 -1.95
C ASP A 394 13.92 28.95 -2.21
N VAL A 395 15.14 28.40 -2.38
CA VAL A 395 15.36 26.95 -2.54
C VAL A 395 14.76 26.17 -1.37
N SER A 396 15.01 26.60 -0.13
CA SER A 396 14.46 25.95 1.06
C SER A 396 12.94 26.04 1.09
N SER A 397 12.35 27.18 0.72
CA SER A 397 10.90 27.37 0.66
C SER A 397 10.24 26.49 -0.41
N GLU A 398 10.86 26.34 -1.58
CA GLU A 398 10.37 25.47 -2.66
C GLU A 398 10.41 24.00 -2.26
N THR A 399 11.49 23.55 -1.61
CA THR A 399 11.57 22.17 -1.10
C THR A 399 10.58 21.91 0.04
N ASP A 400 10.39 22.85 0.95
CA ASP A 400 9.38 22.77 2.00
C ASP A 400 7.97 22.71 1.38
N GLN A 401 7.71 23.51 0.33
CA GLN A 401 6.43 23.50 -0.37
C GLN A 401 6.17 22.17 -1.06
N TYR A 402 7.19 21.55 -1.67
CA TYR A 402 7.06 20.22 -2.26
C TYR A 402 6.63 19.17 -1.23
N ILE A 403 7.15 19.25 0.00
CA ILE A 403 6.83 18.31 1.08
C ILE A 403 5.50 18.64 1.77
N THR A 404 5.25 19.92 2.03
CA THR A 404 4.14 20.35 2.91
C THR A 404 2.92 20.89 2.16
N GLY A 405 3.05 21.14 0.85
CA GLY A 405 2.05 21.82 0.02
C GLY A 405 1.91 23.32 0.29
N VAL A 406 2.64 23.88 1.26
CA VAL A 406 2.52 25.28 1.71
C VAL A 406 3.89 25.95 1.67
N ARG A 407 3.96 27.21 1.20
CA ARG A 407 5.20 27.98 1.27
C ARG A 407 5.49 28.44 2.69
N SER A 408 6.68 28.08 3.18
CA SER A 408 7.23 28.57 4.45
C SER A 408 7.59 30.06 4.35
N SER A 409 7.36 30.80 5.43
CA SER A 409 7.83 32.19 5.56
C SER A 409 9.31 32.25 5.91
N VAL A 410 9.99 33.34 5.54
CA VAL A 410 11.44 33.54 5.78
C VAL A 410 11.82 33.31 7.25
N GLY A 411 11.01 33.78 8.20
CA GLY A 411 11.26 33.60 9.63
C GLY A 411 11.16 32.15 10.12
N GLN A 412 10.46 31.27 9.39
CA GLN A 412 10.37 29.84 9.71
C GLN A 412 11.52 29.03 9.12
N LEU A 413 12.20 29.55 8.08
CA LEU A 413 13.29 28.88 7.39
C LEU A 413 14.63 29.06 8.11
N ILE A 414 14.82 30.21 8.78
CA ILE A 414 16.02 30.54 9.54
C ILE A 414 15.86 30.08 10.97
N SER A 415 16.64 29.08 11.34
CA SER A 415 16.73 28.58 12.72
C SER A 415 17.77 29.36 13.52
N GLN A 416 17.46 29.66 14.79
CA GLN A 416 18.36 30.33 15.74
C GLN A 416 19.08 29.34 16.67
N SER A 417 18.62 28.09 16.72
CA SER A 417 19.20 27.04 17.56
C SER A 417 19.05 25.65 16.95
N GLN A 418 19.89 24.71 17.38
CA GLN A 418 19.80 23.30 16.98
C GLN A 418 18.44 22.69 17.33
N THR A 419 17.79 23.13 18.42
CA THR A 419 16.46 22.64 18.81
C THR A 419 15.41 23.02 17.77
N GLU A 420 15.40 24.28 17.31
CA GLU A 420 14.48 24.74 16.26
C GLU A 420 14.73 24.02 14.93
N ALA A 421 16.00 23.83 14.55
CA ALA A 421 16.34 23.04 13.35
C ALA A 421 15.90 21.59 13.49
N ASN A 422 16.08 20.97 14.65
CA ASN A 422 15.61 19.61 14.90
C ASN A 422 14.09 19.53 14.76
N GLU A 423 13.34 20.44 15.37
CA GLU A 423 11.88 20.45 15.24
C GLU A 423 11.44 20.62 13.78
N ARG A 424 12.09 21.52 13.04
CA ARG A 424 11.82 21.71 11.60
C ARG A 424 12.14 20.45 10.79
N LEU A 425 13.30 19.84 10.99
CA LEU A 425 13.69 18.60 10.32
C LEU A 425 12.71 17.46 10.65
N LEU A 426 12.34 17.29 11.91
CA LEU A 426 11.38 16.27 12.33
C LEU A 426 10.00 16.49 11.69
N ASN A 427 9.55 17.74 11.58
CA ASN A 427 8.31 18.09 10.87
C ASN A 427 8.39 17.67 9.40
N LEU A 428 9.42 18.11 8.68
CA LEU A 428 9.58 17.85 7.24
C LEU A 428 9.72 16.35 6.96
N VAL A 429 10.57 15.63 7.69
CA VAL A 429 10.72 14.17 7.53
C VAL A 429 9.43 13.41 7.86
N SER A 430 8.65 13.91 8.81
CA SER A 430 7.34 13.30 9.13
C SER A 430 6.31 13.49 8.01
N MET A 431 6.39 14.60 7.26
CA MET A 431 5.48 14.95 6.15
C MET A 431 5.94 14.37 4.82
N ALA A 432 7.24 14.11 4.68
CA ALA A 432 7.84 13.48 3.52
C ALA A 432 7.16 12.13 3.24
N ASP A 433 6.62 12.02 2.03
CA ASP A 433 5.93 10.86 1.50
C ASP A 433 6.53 10.43 0.15
N GLY A 434 6.76 9.13 -0.04
CA GLY A 434 7.32 8.57 -1.28
C GLY A 434 8.64 7.82 -1.05
N ALA A 435 8.89 6.81 -1.89
CA ALA A 435 10.13 6.04 -1.85
C ALA A 435 11.32 6.80 -2.47
N ASP A 436 11.03 7.86 -3.22
CA ASP A 436 12.05 8.70 -3.84
C ASP A 436 12.85 9.47 -2.79
N ARG A 437 14.06 9.83 -3.17
CA ARG A 437 14.96 10.59 -2.33
C ARG A 437 14.46 12.02 -2.16
N ILE A 438 14.37 12.46 -0.91
CA ILE A 438 13.88 13.79 -0.54
C ILE A 438 15.02 14.59 0.06
N GLU A 439 15.04 15.88 -0.25
CA GLU A 439 16.07 16.81 0.17
C GLU A 439 15.45 18.01 0.87
N VAL A 440 16.03 18.37 2.01
CA VAL A 440 15.63 19.53 2.79
C VAL A 440 16.84 20.37 3.15
N TYR A 441 16.62 21.67 3.24
CA TYR A 441 17.69 22.65 3.48
C TYR A 441 17.48 23.35 4.83
N VAL A 442 18.44 23.23 5.72
CA VAL A 442 18.47 23.92 7.02
C VAL A 442 19.35 25.15 6.90
N ILE A 443 18.78 26.32 7.20
CA ILE A 443 19.50 27.59 7.28
C ILE A 443 19.63 27.94 8.77
N ALA A 444 20.87 27.92 9.26
CA ALA A 444 21.20 28.12 10.67
C ALA A 444 21.91 29.47 10.87
N LYS A 445 21.38 30.31 11.75
CA LYS A 445 21.99 31.60 12.10
C LYS A 445 22.83 31.46 13.37
N GLY A 446 24.13 31.70 13.28
CA GLY A 446 25.05 31.75 14.41
C GLY A 446 25.49 30.39 14.97
N TYR A 447 25.15 29.28 14.30
CA TYR A 447 25.56 27.93 14.73
C TYR A 447 25.69 26.95 13.55
N THR A 448 26.26 25.77 13.80
CA THR A 448 26.40 24.68 12.82
C THR A 448 25.32 23.62 13.05
N PRO A 449 24.37 23.43 12.12
CA PRO A 449 23.32 22.44 12.25
C PRO A 449 23.83 21.02 11.94
N ASN A 450 23.09 20.01 12.39
CA ASN A 450 23.24 18.60 12.00
C ASN A 450 21.87 17.92 11.95
N ALA A 451 21.79 16.75 11.31
CA ALA A 451 20.57 15.98 11.12
C ALA A 451 20.57 14.63 11.85
N ALA A 452 21.46 14.44 12.82
CA ALA A 452 21.59 13.20 13.61
C ALA A 452 20.30 12.81 14.35
N ILE A 453 19.40 13.78 14.62
CA ILE A 453 18.10 13.51 15.25
C ILE A 453 17.18 12.65 14.37
N ILE A 454 17.34 12.70 13.05
CA ILE A 454 16.47 12.00 12.09
C ILE A 454 16.63 10.49 12.25
N SER A 455 17.86 9.98 12.25
CA SER A 455 18.12 8.55 12.41
C SER A 455 17.72 8.01 13.78
N GLN A 456 17.72 8.87 14.81
CA GLN A 456 17.24 8.50 16.15
C GLN A 456 15.71 8.43 16.25
N LYS A 457 14.99 9.24 15.47
CA LYS A 457 13.53 9.40 15.56
C LYS A 457 12.76 8.66 14.47
N PHE A 458 13.38 8.38 13.34
CA PHE A 458 12.75 7.71 12.21
C PHE A 458 13.59 6.50 11.75
N PRO A 459 13.41 5.34 12.39
CA PRO A 459 14.13 4.11 12.00
C PRO A 459 13.86 3.68 10.55
N ALA A 460 12.72 4.08 9.98
CA ALA A 460 12.32 3.82 8.60
C ALA A 460 13.06 4.69 7.56
N VAL A 461 13.81 5.70 8.01
CA VAL A 461 14.63 6.54 7.14
C VAL A 461 15.95 5.83 6.84
N LYS A 462 16.25 5.67 5.56
CA LYS A 462 17.51 5.14 5.04
C LYS A 462 18.23 6.20 4.21
N ASN A 463 19.49 5.92 3.88
CA ASN A 463 20.31 6.77 3.01
C ASN A 463 20.34 8.25 3.46
N LEU A 464 20.35 8.46 4.80
CA LEU A 464 20.48 9.78 5.41
C LEU A 464 21.88 10.32 5.15
N SER A 465 21.93 11.53 4.62
CA SER A 465 23.14 12.24 4.28
C SER A 465 23.07 13.69 4.73
N GLU A 466 24.23 14.26 5.04
CA GLU A 466 24.37 15.64 5.44
C GLU A 466 25.49 16.27 4.62
N LEU A 467 25.22 17.43 4.01
CA LEU A 467 26.20 18.17 3.24
C LEU A 467 26.12 19.66 3.59
N SER A 468 27.19 20.18 4.19
CA SER A 468 27.36 21.63 4.37
C SER A 468 27.67 22.25 3.02
N LEU A 469 26.72 23.02 2.49
CA LEU A 469 26.83 23.60 1.15
C LEU A 469 27.58 24.92 1.18
N GLU A 470 27.28 25.76 2.16
CA GLU A 470 27.79 27.12 2.19
C GLU A 470 27.75 27.75 3.59
N GLN A 471 28.66 28.69 3.83
CA GLN A 471 28.68 29.55 5.01
C GLN A 471 28.78 31.02 4.56
N LEU A 472 27.84 31.85 4.98
CA LEU A 472 27.72 33.27 4.64
C LEU A 472 27.93 34.12 5.89
N THR A 473 28.58 35.28 5.77
CA THR A 473 28.76 36.22 6.90
C THR A 473 28.23 37.59 6.51
N ILE A 474 27.11 38.00 7.09
CA ILE A 474 26.43 39.28 6.78
C ILE A 474 26.40 40.11 8.05
N ALA A 475 27.01 41.29 8.06
CA ALA A 475 27.02 42.18 9.23
C ALA A 475 27.38 41.46 10.56
N ASP A 476 28.50 40.73 10.56
CA ASP A 476 29.02 39.91 11.68
C ASP A 476 28.15 38.70 12.09
N GLU A 477 27.06 38.43 11.38
CA GLU A 477 26.21 37.26 11.61
C GLU A 477 26.52 36.16 10.60
N THR A 478 26.79 34.95 11.11
CA THR A 478 27.13 33.80 10.26
C THR A 478 25.88 32.96 9.97
N TYR A 479 25.67 32.60 8.70
CA TYR A 479 24.61 31.69 8.26
C TYR A 479 25.23 30.43 7.67
N THR A 480 24.82 29.26 8.15
CA THR A 480 25.27 27.96 7.63
C THR A 480 24.12 27.28 6.91
N ILE A 481 24.37 26.82 5.68
CA ILE A 481 23.38 26.11 4.85
C ILE A 481 23.75 24.62 4.83
N LEU A 482 22.85 23.79 5.35
CA LEU A 482 22.99 22.34 5.38
C LEU A 482 21.91 21.69 4.51
N ARG A 483 22.33 20.90 3.51
CA ARG A 483 21.45 20.00 2.77
C ARG A 483 21.38 18.67 3.51
N VAL A 484 20.17 18.18 3.70
CA VAL A 484 19.89 16.89 4.31
C VAL A 484 19.10 16.07 3.30
N GLY A 485 19.73 15.03 2.75
CA GLY A 485 19.09 14.09 1.84
C GLY A 485 18.72 12.80 2.57
N PHE A 486 17.52 12.27 2.34
CA PHE A 486 17.07 11.03 2.96
C PHE A 486 16.04 10.29 2.10
N GLU A 487 15.90 8.99 2.33
CA GLU A 487 14.87 8.15 1.70
C GLU A 487 14.01 7.52 2.80
N LYS A 488 12.70 7.44 2.56
CA LYS A 488 11.77 6.83 3.51
C LYS A 488 11.34 5.47 2.98
N THR A 489 11.74 4.42 3.69
CA THR A 489 11.28 3.07 3.37
C THR A 489 9.91 2.83 3.98
N TYR A 490 8.98 2.31 3.20
CA TYR A 490 7.64 1.97 3.64
C TYR A 490 7.54 0.46 3.78
N ASP A 491 7.58 -0.01 5.02
CA ASP A 491 7.10 -1.33 5.39
C ASP A 491 5.61 -1.22 5.69
N GLU A 492 4.82 -2.25 5.37
CA GLU A 492 3.40 -2.34 5.72
C GLU A 492 3.13 -1.97 7.19
N ASN A 493 3.95 -2.47 8.12
CA ASN A 493 3.77 -2.31 9.56
C ASN A 493 4.10 -0.90 10.07
N THR A 494 4.87 -0.13 9.30
CA THR A 494 5.31 1.22 9.67
C THR A 494 4.69 2.30 8.79
N CYS A 495 3.98 1.92 7.73
CA CYS A 495 3.33 2.83 6.81
C CYS A 495 2.13 3.51 7.46
N ASN A 496 2.12 4.84 7.55
CA ASN A 496 0.90 5.59 7.84
C ASN A 496 0.04 5.64 6.57
N HIS A 497 -0.83 4.64 6.43
CA HIS A 497 -1.58 4.37 5.22
C HIS A 497 -2.38 5.59 4.75
N SER A 498 -2.36 5.79 3.43
CA SER A 498 -3.19 6.76 2.72
C SER A 498 -3.82 6.03 1.55
N TYR A 499 -5.09 5.69 1.71
CA TYR A 499 -5.79 4.80 0.81
C TYR A 499 -6.51 5.56 -0.30
N LYS A 500 -6.43 5.03 -1.53
CA LYS A 500 -7.33 5.40 -2.63
C LYS A 500 -8.23 4.21 -2.96
N VAL A 501 -9.49 4.47 -3.29
CA VAL A 501 -10.39 3.43 -3.82
C VAL A 501 -9.91 3.10 -5.24
N ILE A 502 -9.68 1.82 -5.51
CA ILE A 502 -9.25 1.32 -6.83
C ILE A 502 -10.32 0.46 -7.51
N ASP A 503 -11.21 -0.15 -6.74
CA ASP A 503 -12.36 -0.89 -7.24
C ASP A 503 -13.56 -0.70 -6.30
N ARG A 504 -14.77 -0.65 -6.86
CA ARG A 504 -16.00 -0.52 -6.09
C ARG A 504 -17.16 -1.20 -6.81
N VAL A 505 -17.93 -1.98 -6.05
CA VAL A 505 -19.28 -2.39 -6.40
C VAL A 505 -20.25 -1.74 -5.42
N GLU A 506 -21.19 -0.96 -5.97
CA GLU A 506 -22.24 -0.31 -5.18
C GLU A 506 -23.16 -1.36 -4.54
N LEU A 507 -23.53 -1.12 -3.28
CA LEU A 507 -24.47 -1.93 -2.53
C LEU A 507 -25.92 -1.61 -2.97
N SER A 508 -26.82 -2.60 -2.89
CA SER A 508 -28.24 -2.44 -3.21
C SER A 508 -29.09 -2.60 -1.93
N CYS A 509 -30.42 -2.52 -2.05
CA CYS A 509 -31.31 -2.85 -0.93
C CYS A 509 -31.20 -4.32 -0.50
N MET A 510 -30.73 -5.22 -1.38
CA MET A 510 -30.66 -6.67 -1.15
C MET A 510 -29.24 -7.23 -1.21
N ASP A 511 -28.39 -6.65 -2.05
CA ASP A 511 -27.06 -7.17 -2.36
C ASP A 511 -25.99 -6.35 -1.65
N ASN A 512 -25.03 -7.07 -1.05
CA ASN A 512 -23.83 -6.46 -0.51
C ASN A 512 -22.98 -5.87 -1.65
N GLY A 513 -22.41 -4.70 -1.42
CA GLY A 513 -21.36 -4.11 -2.25
C GLY A 513 -19.97 -4.44 -1.71
N TYR A 514 -18.95 -3.90 -2.35
CA TYR A 514 -17.59 -3.91 -1.80
C TYR A 514 -16.78 -2.73 -2.28
N GLU A 515 -15.73 -2.39 -1.54
CA GLU A 515 -14.71 -1.42 -1.93
C GLU A 515 -13.33 -2.04 -1.74
N THR A 516 -12.51 -2.00 -2.79
CA THR A 516 -11.08 -2.29 -2.69
C THR A 516 -10.32 -0.98 -2.68
N VAL A 517 -9.48 -0.82 -1.66
CA VAL A 517 -8.59 0.32 -1.55
C VAL A 517 -7.14 -0.11 -1.67
N GLN A 518 -6.31 0.75 -2.24
CA GLN A 518 -4.86 0.58 -2.33
C GLN A 518 -4.16 1.73 -1.62
N CYS A 519 -3.20 1.40 -0.77
CA CYS A 519 -2.33 2.39 -0.16
C CYS A 519 -1.43 3.03 -1.22
N LEU A 520 -1.40 4.35 -1.25
CA LEU A 520 -0.54 5.12 -2.16
C LEU A 520 0.96 4.95 -1.87
N LYS A 521 1.32 4.54 -0.65
CA LYS A 521 2.71 4.48 -0.17
C LYS A 521 3.29 3.07 -0.24
N CYS A 522 2.69 2.13 0.49
CA CYS A 522 3.17 0.74 0.57
C CYS A 522 2.51 -0.20 -0.45
N ARG A 523 1.55 0.28 -1.27
CA ARG A 523 0.79 -0.52 -2.25
C ARG A 523 -0.07 -1.64 -1.68
N LYS A 524 -0.20 -1.75 -0.35
CA LYS A 524 -1.14 -2.67 0.31
C LYS A 524 -2.55 -2.47 -0.22
N GLU A 525 -3.17 -3.56 -0.66
CA GLU A 525 -4.58 -3.61 -1.03
C GLU A 525 -5.39 -4.29 0.05
N GLU A 526 -6.58 -3.74 0.32
CA GLU A 526 -7.54 -4.35 1.22
C GLU A 526 -8.95 -4.12 0.67
N THR A 527 -9.79 -5.15 0.79
CA THR A 527 -11.19 -5.12 0.33
C THR A 527 -12.11 -5.14 1.53
N VAL A 528 -13.09 -4.25 1.52
CA VAL A 528 -14.12 -4.13 2.53
C VAL A 528 -15.47 -4.44 1.92
N LEU A 529 -16.22 -5.30 2.61
CA LEU A 529 -17.61 -5.57 2.28
C LEU A 529 -18.49 -4.41 2.75
N LEU A 530 -19.37 -3.96 1.87
CA LEU A 530 -20.40 -2.98 2.16
C LEU A 530 -21.72 -3.72 2.31
N PRO A 531 -22.37 -3.68 3.48
CA PRO A 531 -23.64 -4.37 3.68
C PRO A 531 -24.72 -3.82 2.76
N ALA A 532 -25.67 -4.66 2.35
CA ALA A 532 -26.90 -4.23 1.73
C ALA A 532 -27.60 -3.17 2.61
N MET A 533 -28.16 -2.14 1.99
CA MET A 533 -28.80 -1.03 2.69
C MET A 533 -30.04 -1.45 3.50
N GLY A 534 -30.63 -2.59 3.12
CA GLY A 534 -31.97 -2.95 3.53
C GLY A 534 -33.04 -2.06 2.93
N HIS A 535 -34.29 -2.44 3.15
CA HIS A 535 -35.42 -1.62 2.78
C HIS A 535 -35.67 -0.53 3.81
N ILE A 536 -35.62 0.72 3.35
CA ILE A 536 -36.02 1.90 4.12
C ILE A 536 -37.43 2.27 3.66
N ASP A 537 -38.38 2.30 4.58
CA ASP A 537 -39.78 2.69 4.37
C ASP A 537 -40.14 3.75 5.41
N THR A 538 -39.87 5.01 5.07
CA THR A 538 -40.03 6.17 5.94
C THR A 538 -41.50 6.57 6.06
N ASP A 539 -42.27 6.41 4.97
CA ASP A 539 -43.68 6.78 4.92
C ASP A 539 -44.65 5.63 5.32
N HIS A 540 -44.09 4.46 5.62
CA HIS A 540 -44.76 3.25 6.11
C HIS A 540 -45.81 2.72 5.12
N ASP A 541 -45.59 2.90 3.82
CA ASP A 541 -46.51 2.44 2.78
C ASP A 541 -46.31 0.96 2.39
N GLY A 542 -45.31 0.29 2.96
CA GLY A 542 -44.95 -1.10 2.69
C GLY A 542 -44.05 -1.29 1.46
N THR A 543 -43.58 -0.20 0.88
CA THR A 543 -42.66 -0.12 -0.25
C THR A 543 -41.39 0.59 0.20
N CYS A 544 -40.25 0.13 -0.27
CA CYS A 544 -38.99 0.78 0.03
C CYS A 544 -38.85 2.11 -0.74
N ASP A 545 -38.59 3.21 -0.04
CA ASP A 545 -38.33 4.54 -0.60
C ASP A 545 -37.13 4.59 -1.58
N VAL A 546 -36.20 3.64 -1.44
CA VAL A 546 -34.92 3.61 -2.17
C VAL A 546 -35.00 2.79 -3.45
N CYS A 547 -35.56 1.57 -3.39
CA CYS A 547 -35.61 0.66 -4.54
C CYS A 547 -37.02 0.39 -5.06
N TYR A 548 -38.05 0.95 -4.41
CA TYR A 548 -39.47 0.81 -4.76
C TYR A 548 -39.97 -0.65 -4.77
N GLN A 549 -39.29 -1.55 -4.08
CA GLN A 549 -39.69 -2.95 -3.88
C GLN A 549 -40.46 -3.12 -2.56
N PRO A 550 -41.32 -4.14 -2.42
CA PRO A 550 -42.03 -4.42 -1.18
C PRO A 550 -41.05 -4.77 -0.04
N VAL A 551 -41.26 -4.23 1.16
CA VAL A 551 -40.38 -4.35 2.35
C VAL A 551 -40.31 -5.77 2.94
N LYS A 552 -40.85 -6.79 2.26
CA LYS A 552 -41.01 -8.16 2.79
C LYS A 552 -39.73 -9.00 2.79
N GLU A 553 -38.69 -8.60 2.08
CA GLU A 553 -37.42 -9.34 2.08
C GLU A 553 -36.49 -8.74 3.13
N THR A 554 -36.08 -9.57 4.09
CA THR A 554 -35.09 -9.17 5.09
C THR A 554 -33.70 -9.18 4.43
N PRO A 555 -32.97 -8.06 4.41
CA PRO A 555 -31.59 -8.06 3.93
C PRO A 555 -30.76 -9.05 4.75
N GLU A 556 -29.71 -9.60 4.16
CA GLU A 556 -28.77 -10.45 4.89
C GLU A 556 -28.15 -9.63 6.03
N ALA A 557 -28.37 -10.08 7.26
CA ALA A 557 -27.80 -9.47 8.45
C ALA A 557 -26.27 -9.52 8.35
N VAL A 558 -25.63 -8.36 8.22
CA VAL A 558 -24.16 -8.31 8.21
C VAL A 558 -23.66 -8.37 9.63
N HIS A 559 -22.91 -9.43 9.90
CA HIS A 559 -22.21 -9.64 11.14
C HIS A 559 -20.75 -9.21 10.98
N TYR A 560 -20.32 -8.26 11.79
CA TYR A 560 -18.92 -7.83 11.83
C TYR A 560 -18.19 -8.54 12.96
N SER A 561 -17.02 -9.10 12.64
CA SER A 561 -16.12 -9.75 13.59
C SER A 561 -14.91 -8.88 13.94
N ILE A 562 -14.31 -9.12 15.10
CA ILE A 562 -13.07 -8.43 15.51
C ILE A 562 -12.02 -8.60 14.42
N GLY A 563 -11.42 -7.49 14.01
CA GLY A 563 -10.42 -7.45 12.94
C GLY A 563 -10.96 -7.04 11.57
N ASP A 564 -12.28 -7.09 11.36
CA ASP A 564 -12.92 -6.59 10.14
C ASP A 564 -12.61 -5.12 9.93
N VAL A 565 -12.43 -4.72 8.67
CA VAL A 565 -12.03 -3.36 8.30
C VAL A 565 -13.18 -2.63 7.62
N GLN A 566 -13.23 -1.31 7.80
CA GLN A 566 -14.15 -0.39 7.16
C GLN A 566 -13.40 0.88 6.76
N TYR A 567 -13.59 1.36 5.52
CA TYR A 567 -13.01 2.64 5.08
C TYR A 567 -14.01 3.76 5.17
N ARG A 568 -13.57 4.92 5.68
CA ARG A 568 -14.36 6.15 5.68
C ARG A 568 -13.51 7.34 5.31
N THR A 569 -14.10 8.28 4.59
CA THR A 569 -13.44 9.53 4.26
C THR A 569 -13.71 10.56 5.35
N ILE A 570 -12.65 11.13 5.90
CA ILE A 570 -12.74 12.28 6.81
C ILE A 570 -11.92 13.42 6.20
N GLY A 571 -12.59 14.51 5.84
CA GLY A 571 -11.99 15.59 5.07
C GLY A 571 -11.67 15.13 3.64
N ASN A 572 -10.40 15.19 3.25
CA ASN A 572 -9.92 14.76 1.93
C ASN A 572 -9.14 13.43 1.95
N LYS A 573 -9.09 12.73 3.09
CA LYS A 573 -8.33 11.50 3.26
C LYS A 573 -9.24 10.33 3.65
N THR A 574 -8.99 9.17 3.04
CA THR A 574 -9.62 7.90 3.40
C THR A 574 -8.85 7.23 4.52
N TYR A 575 -9.55 6.87 5.59
CA TYR A 575 -9.01 6.20 6.78
C TYR A 575 -9.59 4.79 6.91
N SER A 576 -8.74 3.86 7.33
CA SER A 576 -9.14 2.51 7.75
C SER A 576 -9.61 2.54 9.19
N PHE A 577 -10.71 1.86 9.46
CA PHE A 577 -11.22 1.59 10.79
C PHE A 577 -11.38 0.09 10.98
N ARG A 578 -10.90 -0.43 12.10
CA ARG A 578 -10.92 -1.86 12.41
C ARG A 578 -11.87 -2.16 13.56
N CYS A 579 -12.65 -3.22 13.41
CA CYS A 579 -13.54 -3.71 14.44
C CYS A 579 -12.71 -4.18 15.65
N ILE A 580 -13.00 -3.61 16.82
CA ILE A 580 -12.36 -3.94 18.09
C ILE A 580 -13.35 -4.43 19.15
N ASP A 581 -14.64 -4.31 18.88
CA ASP A 581 -15.73 -4.85 19.71
C ASP A 581 -16.91 -5.20 18.79
N GLU A 582 -17.43 -6.41 18.88
CA GLU A 582 -18.56 -6.88 18.07
C GLU A 582 -19.90 -6.50 18.72
N ASP A 583 -19.91 -6.24 20.03
CA ASP A 583 -21.10 -6.02 20.85
C ASP A 583 -20.92 -4.78 21.74
N TYR A 584 -20.63 -3.65 21.09
CA TYR A 584 -20.54 -2.35 21.75
C TYR A 584 -21.91 -1.87 22.20
N GLU A 585 -22.00 -1.67 23.51
CA GLU A 585 -23.13 -1.04 24.18
C GLU A 585 -22.77 0.41 24.53
N ASP A 586 -23.65 1.35 24.14
CA ASP A 586 -23.53 2.73 24.59
C ASP A 586 -23.88 2.88 26.08
N SER A 587 -23.54 4.01 26.69
CA SER A 587 -23.75 4.21 28.14
C SER A 587 -25.21 4.38 28.57
N ILE A 588 -26.17 4.25 27.65
CA ILE A 588 -27.62 4.25 27.93
C ILE A 588 -28.21 2.83 27.83
N ASN A 589 -27.40 1.80 27.52
CA ASN A 589 -27.86 0.43 27.28
C ASN A 589 -28.96 0.39 26.20
N ASN A 590 -28.73 1.07 25.08
CA ASN A 590 -29.65 0.97 23.94
C ASN A 590 -29.69 -0.48 23.42
N SER A 591 -30.87 -1.01 23.13
CA SER A 591 -31.07 -2.45 22.83
C SER A 591 -30.55 -2.89 21.45
N GLN A 592 -29.93 -1.98 20.70
CA GLN A 592 -29.39 -2.25 19.37
C GLN A 592 -27.92 -2.66 19.51
N LYS A 593 -27.60 -3.91 19.15
CA LYS A 593 -26.22 -4.39 19.08
C LYS A 593 -25.46 -3.62 18.00
N THR A 594 -24.27 -3.10 18.33
CA THR A 594 -23.41 -2.41 17.37
C THR A 594 -21.97 -2.92 17.47
N ALA A 595 -21.24 -2.94 16.35
CA ALA A 595 -19.80 -3.17 16.35
C ALA A 595 -19.06 -1.82 16.47
N LEU A 596 -18.01 -1.77 17.29
CA LEU A 596 -17.13 -0.62 17.44
C LEU A 596 -15.92 -0.72 16.52
N PHE A 597 -15.71 0.32 15.73
CA PHE A 597 -14.62 0.43 14.77
C PHE A 597 -13.67 1.56 15.17
N LEU A 598 -12.42 1.22 15.47
CA LEU A 598 -11.35 2.17 15.83
C LEU A 598 -10.47 2.47 14.62
N CYS A 599 -10.16 3.74 14.39
CA CYS A 599 -9.26 4.13 13.30
C CYS A 599 -7.88 3.45 13.45
N ASP A 600 -7.38 2.86 12.37
CA ASP A 600 -6.09 2.17 12.31
C ASP A 600 -4.88 3.13 12.34
N SER A 601 -5.12 4.45 12.30
CA SER A 601 -4.08 5.49 12.31
C SER A 601 -4.49 6.70 13.15
N VAL A 602 -3.50 7.51 13.52
CA VAL A 602 -3.73 8.79 14.21
C VAL A 602 -3.85 9.91 13.17
N ILE A 603 -4.96 10.64 13.19
CA ILE A 603 -5.12 11.90 12.46
C ILE A 603 -4.25 12.94 13.15
N ARG A 604 -3.26 13.47 12.42
CA ARG A 604 -2.29 14.43 12.93
C ARG A 604 -2.95 15.79 13.20
N SER A 605 -2.36 16.56 14.12
CA SER A 605 -2.85 17.90 14.45
C SER A 605 -2.72 18.89 13.29
N ASP A 606 -1.79 18.71 12.35
CA ASP A 606 -1.60 19.58 11.18
C ASP A 606 -2.54 19.28 10.01
N ILE A 607 -3.65 18.58 10.26
CA ILE A 607 -4.66 18.25 9.24
C ILE A 607 -5.25 19.49 8.54
N MET A 608 -5.14 20.67 9.14
CA MET A 608 -5.55 21.95 8.52
C MET A 608 -4.35 22.75 7.95
N GLY A 609 -3.20 22.11 7.80
CA GLY A 609 -1.93 22.70 7.35
C GLY A 609 -0.96 23.00 8.49
N ALA A 610 0.34 23.09 8.16
CA ALA A 610 1.41 23.30 9.14
C ALA A 610 1.27 24.61 9.95
N SER A 611 0.63 25.63 9.38
CA SER A 611 0.38 26.93 10.01
C SER A 611 -0.86 26.95 10.92
N LYS A 612 -1.77 25.98 10.79
CA LYS A 612 -3.02 25.91 11.54
C LYS A 612 -3.19 24.51 12.14
N LYS A 613 -2.54 24.28 13.27
CA LYS A 613 -2.62 23.00 14.00
C LYS A 613 -3.91 22.93 14.81
N LEU A 614 -4.61 21.82 14.72
CA LEU A 614 -5.77 21.47 15.52
C LEU A 614 -5.31 21.11 16.94
N ASN A 615 -5.93 21.73 17.94
CA ASN A 615 -5.82 21.36 19.34
C ASN A 615 -7.19 20.99 19.89
N PHE A 616 -7.26 20.57 21.16
CA PHE A 616 -8.52 20.17 21.77
C PHE A 616 -9.50 21.35 21.87
N GLY A 617 -9.04 22.50 22.35
CA GLY A 617 -9.89 23.68 22.53
C GLY A 617 -9.32 24.63 23.58
N ASP A 618 -10.15 25.59 24.00
CA ASP A 618 -9.77 26.57 25.02
C ASP A 618 -10.01 26.03 26.45
N ASN A 619 -10.71 24.89 26.57
CA ASN A 619 -10.91 24.14 27.81
C ASN A 619 -11.03 22.64 27.52
N ASN A 620 -11.17 21.82 28.56
CA ASN A 620 -11.23 20.37 28.47
C ASN A 620 -12.64 19.78 28.22
N ASN A 621 -13.62 20.59 27.81
CA ASN A 621 -14.97 20.10 27.51
C ASN A 621 -15.09 19.58 26.07
N TYR A 622 -15.26 18.27 25.90
CA TYR A 622 -15.42 17.66 24.58
C TYR A 622 -16.62 18.22 23.79
N LYS A 623 -17.73 18.56 24.46
CA LYS A 623 -18.96 19.08 23.82
C LYS A 623 -18.71 20.30 22.95
N TYR A 624 -17.80 21.18 23.39
CA TYR A 624 -17.44 22.45 22.75
C TYR A 624 -15.99 22.43 22.24
N SER A 625 -15.39 21.24 22.12
CA SER A 625 -14.02 21.09 21.65
C SER A 625 -13.91 21.34 20.15
N LYS A 626 -12.78 21.91 19.73
CA LYS A 626 -12.42 22.08 18.32
C LYS A 626 -12.26 20.72 17.62
N VAL A 627 -11.85 19.69 18.36
CA VAL A 627 -11.77 18.30 17.88
C VAL A 627 -13.15 17.77 17.47
N ARG A 628 -14.15 17.91 18.34
CA ARG A 628 -15.52 17.46 18.06
C ARG A 628 -16.13 18.23 16.88
N GLU A 629 -16.01 19.55 16.90
CA GLU A 629 -16.46 20.41 15.80
C GLU A 629 -15.83 20.00 14.47
N TRP A 630 -14.51 19.75 14.46
CA TRP A 630 -13.80 19.32 13.27
C TRP A 630 -14.29 17.96 12.76
N LEU A 631 -14.46 16.97 13.65
CA LEU A 631 -14.97 15.65 13.27
C LEU A 631 -16.38 15.75 12.67
N GLN A 632 -17.28 16.52 13.28
CA GLN A 632 -18.65 16.70 12.78
C GLN A 632 -18.68 17.35 11.39
N ASN A 633 -17.80 18.33 11.15
CA ASN A 633 -17.75 19.05 9.88
C ASN A 633 -17.08 18.24 8.75
N ASN A 634 -16.19 17.30 9.09
CA ASN A 634 -15.35 16.58 8.11
C ASN A 634 -15.70 15.10 7.94
N ALA A 635 -16.44 14.51 8.88
CA ALA A 635 -17.01 13.17 8.76
C ALA A 635 -18.43 13.22 8.17
N SER A 636 -18.59 13.92 7.06
CA SER A 636 -19.87 14.13 6.36
C SER A 636 -20.23 13.01 5.38
N ASP A 637 -19.40 11.96 5.31
CA ASP A 637 -19.64 10.77 4.51
C ASP A 637 -21.02 10.17 4.86
N SER A 638 -21.88 9.99 3.85
CA SER A 638 -23.23 9.45 4.02
C SER A 638 -23.25 8.03 4.59
N ARG A 639 -22.08 7.36 4.65
CA ARG A 639 -21.86 6.03 5.23
C ARG A 639 -21.63 6.05 6.75
N PHE A 640 -21.59 7.21 7.39
CA PHE A 640 -21.73 7.33 8.83
C PHE A 640 -23.22 7.32 9.19
N LEU A 641 -23.74 6.13 9.46
CA LEU A 641 -25.19 5.89 9.54
C LEU A 641 -25.75 5.96 10.97
N HIS A 642 -24.95 5.63 11.98
CA HIS A 642 -25.44 5.45 13.35
C HIS A 642 -24.97 6.56 14.29
N ASN A 643 -25.91 7.12 15.07
CA ASN A 643 -25.60 8.05 16.14
C ASN A 643 -25.38 7.25 17.42
N THR A 644 -24.21 7.40 18.03
CA THR A 644 -23.89 6.74 19.31
C THR A 644 -23.92 7.75 20.43
N TYR A 645 -24.50 7.34 21.56
CA TYR A 645 -24.42 8.12 22.76
C TYR A 645 -23.01 8.08 23.37
N ILE A 646 -22.37 9.24 23.49
CA ILE A 646 -20.94 9.36 23.86
C ILE A 646 -20.72 10.16 25.14
N GLY A 647 -21.79 10.46 25.87
CA GLY A 647 -21.72 11.19 27.13
C GLY A 647 -20.79 10.50 28.14
N ILE A 648 -19.94 11.28 28.77
CA ILE A 648 -19.09 10.81 29.89
C ILE A 648 -19.84 10.99 31.21
N THR A 649 -19.58 10.09 32.15
CA THR A 649 -20.12 10.15 33.52
C THR A 649 -19.02 10.39 34.57
N ARG A 650 -17.74 10.33 34.18
CA ARG A 650 -16.60 10.47 35.08
C ARG A 650 -15.51 11.38 34.53
N SER A 651 -14.76 12.00 35.45
CA SER A 651 -13.44 12.60 35.22
C SER A 651 -12.40 11.91 36.09
N TYR A 652 -11.12 12.15 35.83
CA TYR A 652 -10.06 11.49 36.57
C TYR A 652 -8.96 12.46 37.02
N ILE A 653 -8.31 12.14 38.12
CA ILE A 653 -7.01 12.69 38.53
C ILE A 653 -5.95 11.59 38.46
N GLY A 654 -4.76 11.93 37.98
CA GLY A 654 -3.61 11.04 37.94
C GLY A 654 -3.14 10.70 36.53
N SER A 655 -2.29 9.69 36.44
CA SER A 655 -1.81 9.13 35.17
C SER A 655 -1.42 7.68 35.40
N THR A 656 -1.51 6.87 34.34
CA THR A 656 -1.02 5.50 34.36
C THR A 656 0.51 5.46 34.23
N GLY A 657 1.14 4.36 34.63
CA GLY A 657 2.59 4.23 34.62
C GLY A 657 3.20 4.33 33.21
N LYS A 658 4.32 5.04 33.06
CA LYS A 658 5.04 5.13 31.78
C LYS A 658 5.60 3.76 31.37
N GLY A 659 5.53 3.46 30.08
CA GLY A 659 5.98 2.21 29.47
C GLY A 659 5.14 0.98 29.85
N THR A 660 3.94 1.19 30.42
CA THR A 660 3.08 0.07 30.83
C THR A 660 2.25 -0.48 29.68
N TYR A 661 2.00 0.31 28.63
CA TYR A 661 1.21 -0.10 27.46
C TYR A 661 -0.10 -0.76 27.89
N GLU A 662 -0.38 -2.01 27.51
CA GLU A 662 -1.61 -2.73 27.85
C GLU A 662 -1.72 -3.09 29.34
N GLN A 663 -0.65 -2.96 30.11
CA GLN A 663 -0.59 -3.26 31.55
C GLN A 663 -1.04 -2.07 32.41
N LEU A 664 -1.91 -1.21 31.88
CA LEU A 664 -2.47 -0.06 32.59
C LEU A 664 -3.16 -0.50 33.89
N LYS A 665 -2.85 0.19 34.98
CA LYS A 665 -3.54 0.01 36.26
C LYS A 665 -4.58 1.10 36.43
N GLU A 666 -5.85 0.71 36.43
CA GLU A 666 -6.96 1.62 36.73
C GLU A 666 -6.80 2.28 38.11
N SER A 667 -6.21 1.58 39.08
CA SER A 667 -5.92 2.13 40.42
C SER A 667 -5.00 3.35 40.42
N SER A 668 -4.32 3.64 39.31
CA SER A 668 -3.49 4.84 39.14
C SER A 668 -4.31 6.08 38.72
N LEU A 669 -5.60 5.90 38.42
CA LEU A 669 -6.55 6.94 38.04
C LEU A 669 -7.65 7.03 39.11
N MET A 670 -7.78 8.19 39.74
CA MET A 670 -8.83 8.45 40.72
C MET A 670 -10.04 9.07 40.03
N GLY A 671 -11.12 8.31 39.88
CA GLY A 671 -12.34 8.73 39.21
C GLY A 671 -13.26 9.55 40.10
N TYR A 672 -13.89 10.58 39.53
CA TYR A 672 -14.90 11.43 40.16
C TYR A 672 -16.15 11.46 39.28
N ASP A 673 -17.32 11.29 39.89
CA ASP A 673 -18.59 11.36 39.16
C ASP A 673 -18.85 12.79 38.69
N HIS A 674 -19.25 12.93 37.42
CA HIS A 674 -19.68 14.18 36.82
C HIS A 674 -21.15 14.11 36.40
N LEU A 675 -21.73 15.30 36.23
CA LEU A 675 -23.04 15.46 35.63
C LEU A 675 -23.06 14.85 34.22
N TYR A 676 -24.02 13.96 34.01
CA TYR A 676 -24.34 13.32 32.73
C TYR A 676 -24.41 14.36 31.60
N GLN A 677 -23.61 14.17 30.55
CA GLN A 677 -23.62 15.02 29.37
C GLN A 677 -24.34 14.35 28.21
N SER A 678 -25.58 14.76 27.94
CA SER A 678 -26.32 14.21 26.80
C SER A 678 -25.72 14.66 25.47
N MET A 679 -25.07 13.73 24.77
CA MET A 679 -24.42 13.95 23.48
C MET A 679 -24.44 12.67 22.65
N GLU A 680 -24.76 12.82 21.37
CA GLU A 680 -24.69 11.77 20.37
C GLU A 680 -23.84 12.25 19.20
N ASP A 681 -22.96 11.37 18.70
CA ASP A 681 -22.14 11.63 17.52
C ASP A 681 -21.99 10.34 16.70
N LYS A 682 -21.79 10.50 15.39
CA LYS A 682 -21.52 9.39 14.46
C LYS A 682 -20.06 8.95 14.45
N VAL A 683 -19.17 9.91 14.73
CA VAL A 683 -17.73 9.73 14.82
C VAL A 683 -17.24 10.50 16.03
N PHE A 684 -16.50 9.82 16.91
CA PHE A 684 -16.06 10.37 18.19
C PHE A 684 -14.66 9.86 18.56
N ILE A 685 -14.12 10.26 19.70
CA ILE A 685 -12.86 9.73 20.26
C ILE A 685 -13.14 9.01 21.57
N LEU A 686 -12.37 7.97 21.91
CA LEU A 686 -12.58 7.15 23.12
C LEU A 686 -12.58 7.97 24.41
N SER A 687 -13.32 7.49 25.43
CA SER A 687 -13.16 7.93 26.82
C SER A 687 -12.00 7.20 27.49
N VAL A 688 -11.59 7.64 28.69
CA VAL A 688 -10.61 6.89 29.51
C VAL A 688 -11.13 5.49 29.86
N GLU A 689 -12.42 5.34 30.14
CA GLU A 689 -13.04 4.05 30.47
C GLU A 689 -12.99 3.08 29.28
N GLU A 690 -13.35 3.58 28.09
CA GLU A 690 -13.26 2.78 26.87
C GLU A 690 -11.80 2.49 26.52
N ALA A 691 -10.88 3.44 26.71
CA ALA A 691 -9.46 3.21 26.49
C ALA A 691 -8.91 2.10 27.41
N LEU A 692 -9.34 2.06 28.68
CA LEU A 692 -8.99 0.99 29.61
C LEU A 692 -9.62 -0.36 29.21
N LYS A 693 -10.87 -0.35 28.70
CA LYS A 693 -11.55 -1.54 28.15
C LYS A 693 -10.78 -2.10 26.97
N TYR A 694 -10.40 -1.25 25.99
CA TYR A 694 -9.73 -1.62 24.75
C TYR A 694 -8.20 -1.42 24.78
N ARG A 695 -7.59 -1.58 25.96
CA ARG A 695 -6.15 -1.31 26.18
C ARG A 695 -5.21 -2.07 25.24
N TYR A 696 -5.62 -3.24 24.74
CA TYR A 696 -4.86 -4.06 23.79
C TYR A 696 -4.82 -3.50 22.36
N ASN A 697 -5.60 -2.45 22.05
CA ASN A 697 -5.68 -1.87 20.71
C ASN A 697 -5.09 -0.44 20.66
N LEU A 698 -4.75 0.16 21.80
CA LEU A 698 -4.36 1.57 21.86
C LEU A 698 -3.05 1.91 21.16
N TRP A 699 -2.09 0.97 21.12
CA TRP A 699 -0.78 1.16 20.48
C TRP A 699 -0.54 0.25 19.27
N LYS A 700 -1.59 -0.42 18.80
CA LYS A 700 -1.60 -1.19 17.55
C LYS A 700 -2.22 -0.36 16.44
N PHE A 701 -1.49 -0.24 15.34
CA PHE A 701 -1.85 0.56 14.18
C PHE A 701 -1.67 -0.25 12.90
N ASN A 702 -2.41 0.14 11.86
CA ASN A 702 -2.33 -0.47 10.53
C ASN A 702 -2.60 -1.99 10.50
N GLY A 703 -3.41 -2.50 11.44
CA GLY A 703 -3.65 -3.95 11.56
C GLY A 703 -2.49 -4.77 12.13
N SER A 704 -1.49 -4.14 12.74
CA SER A 704 -0.39 -4.84 13.39
C SER A 704 -0.87 -5.67 14.59
N GLU A 705 -0.38 -6.90 14.71
CA GLU A 705 -0.62 -7.79 15.86
C GLU A 705 0.14 -7.36 17.12
N THR A 706 1.22 -6.58 16.95
CA THR A 706 2.07 -6.06 18.04
C THR A 706 1.99 -4.55 18.13
N ASN A 707 2.36 -3.99 19.29
CA ASN A 707 2.47 -2.54 19.43
C ASN A 707 3.50 -1.96 18.47
N ASN A 708 3.09 -0.94 17.72
CA ASN A 708 3.91 -0.20 16.77
C ASN A 708 3.66 1.31 16.86
N PRO A 709 3.73 1.93 18.06
CA PRO A 709 3.44 3.35 18.24
C PRO A 709 4.35 4.26 17.41
N ASP A 710 5.60 3.84 17.19
CA ASP A 710 6.58 4.57 16.36
C ASP A 710 6.11 4.79 14.92
N SER A 711 5.20 3.95 14.40
CA SER A 711 4.59 4.15 13.08
C SER A 711 3.71 5.40 13.00
N GLN A 712 3.22 5.89 14.15
CA GLN A 712 2.31 7.03 14.24
C GLN A 712 2.96 8.25 14.90
N ILE A 713 4.10 8.10 15.58
CA ILE A 713 4.76 9.20 16.26
C ILE A 713 5.27 10.21 15.24
N SER A 714 4.85 11.46 15.43
CA SER A 714 5.39 12.60 14.72
C SER A 714 5.42 13.82 15.63
N ALA A 715 5.95 14.93 15.13
CA ALA A 715 5.85 16.22 15.82
C ALA A 715 4.41 16.72 15.97
N TYR A 716 3.46 16.13 15.24
CA TYR A 716 2.03 16.48 15.22
C TYR A 716 1.13 15.40 15.84
N SER A 717 1.74 14.32 16.34
CA SER A 717 1.06 13.15 16.91
C SER A 717 1.96 12.39 17.89
N LYS A 718 2.33 13.02 19.00
CA LYS A 718 3.01 12.34 20.13
C LYS A 718 2.06 11.45 20.94
N GLY A 719 0.77 11.65 20.72
CA GLY A 719 -0.34 11.01 21.39
C GLY A 719 -1.63 11.25 20.62
N TYR A 720 -2.75 10.78 21.15
CA TYR A 720 -4.08 11.18 20.68
C TYR A 720 -5.04 11.44 21.83
N TYR A 721 -5.91 12.42 21.67
CA TYR A 721 -6.85 12.83 22.70
C TYR A 721 -7.88 11.74 23.03
N LEU A 722 -8.28 11.72 24.31
CA LEU A 722 -9.47 11.05 24.82
C LEU A 722 -10.50 12.12 25.20
N ARG A 723 -11.78 11.79 25.20
CA ARG A 723 -12.86 12.76 25.50
C ARG A 723 -13.07 13.04 26.99
N THR A 724 -12.25 12.46 27.87
CA THR A 724 -12.40 12.57 29.33
C THR A 724 -11.55 13.71 29.90
N PRO A 725 -12.14 14.69 30.63
CA PRO A 725 -11.42 15.79 31.23
C PRO A 725 -10.58 15.34 32.44
N GLN A 726 -9.46 16.04 32.65
CA GLN A 726 -8.76 16.01 33.93
C GLN A 726 -9.57 16.82 34.96
N ASN A 727 -9.80 16.23 36.12
CA ASN A 727 -10.45 16.95 37.22
C ASN A 727 -9.44 17.92 37.88
N GLY A 728 -9.88 19.16 38.11
CA GLY A 728 -9.06 20.19 38.79
C GLY A 728 -8.99 20.04 40.31
N GLY A 729 -9.79 19.14 40.91
CA GLY A 729 -9.78 18.87 42.35
C GLY A 729 -10.36 19.98 43.23
N LEU A 730 -11.10 20.94 42.64
CA LEU A 730 -11.80 22.01 43.35
C LEU A 730 -13.32 21.73 43.36
N ASP A 731 -14.01 22.09 44.45
CA ASP A 731 -15.47 21.90 44.63
C ASP A 731 -16.33 22.78 43.70
N ASP A 732 -15.71 23.68 42.93
CA ASP A 732 -16.38 24.62 42.04
C ASP A 732 -16.29 24.15 40.57
N PHE A 733 -17.44 24.10 39.89
CA PHE A 733 -17.62 23.55 38.55
C PHE A 733 -16.99 24.44 37.47
N TRP A 734 -15.68 24.32 37.25
CA TRP A 734 -14.97 25.00 36.17
C TRP A 734 -14.25 23.98 35.29
N TYR A 735 -14.51 24.04 33.98
CA TYR A 735 -13.72 23.29 33.00
C TYR A 735 -12.29 23.81 33.03
N GLY A 736 -11.34 22.90 33.25
CA GLY A 736 -9.92 23.20 33.31
C GLY A 736 -9.24 23.10 31.95
N GLU A 737 -7.93 23.24 31.95
CA GLU A 737 -7.11 23.10 30.74
C GLU A 737 -6.66 21.66 30.48
N GLY A 738 -6.81 20.73 31.44
CA GLY A 738 -6.29 19.37 31.31
C GLY A 738 -7.28 18.38 30.67
N ILE A 739 -6.86 17.67 29.64
CA ILE A 739 -7.63 16.62 28.95
C ILE A 739 -6.78 15.34 28.88
N TYR A 740 -7.38 14.15 29.00
CA TYR A 740 -6.61 12.91 28.87
C TYR A 740 -6.22 12.61 27.42
N ALA A 741 -5.06 11.99 27.25
CA ALA A 741 -4.57 11.48 25.98
C ALA A 741 -3.86 10.13 26.18
N VAL A 742 -3.85 9.31 25.14
CA VAL A 742 -2.94 8.17 25.04
C VAL A 742 -1.61 8.70 24.52
N SER A 743 -0.54 8.53 25.29
CA SER A 743 0.82 8.87 24.90
C SER A 743 1.42 7.74 24.07
N LEU A 744 1.81 8.04 22.84
CA LEU A 744 2.56 7.11 22.00
C LEU A 744 4.03 7.09 22.40
N THR A 745 4.56 8.23 22.85
CA THR A 745 5.98 8.35 23.26
C THR A 745 6.27 7.76 24.63
N ASP A 746 5.33 7.86 25.58
CA ASP A 746 5.51 7.35 26.95
C ASP A 746 4.81 6.00 27.18
N GLY A 747 4.00 5.50 26.25
CA GLY A 747 3.29 4.22 26.39
C GLY A 747 2.34 4.18 27.60
N ASN A 748 1.59 5.26 27.84
CA ASN A 748 0.64 5.39 28.96
C ASN A 748 -0.56 6.30 28.62
N ILE A 749 -1.55 6.32 29.50
CA ILE A 749 -2.64 7.32 29.54
C ILE A 749 -2.30 8.40 30.56
N GLN A 750 -2.29 9.67 30.14
CA GLN A 750 -1.94 10.83 30.97
C GLN A 750 -2.71 12.10 30.53
N PRO A 751 -2.88 13.10 31.43
CA PRO A 751 -3.42 14.39 31.06
C PRO A 751 -2.39 15.22 30.28
N VAL A 752 -2.90 15.98 29.30
CA VAL A 752 -2.18 16.96 28.48
C VAL A 752 -2.95 18.28 28.49
N ASN A 753 -2.31 19.40 28.14
CA ASN A 753 -3.02 20.67 28.04
C ASN A 753 -3.90 20.70 26.78
N ALA A 754 -5.14 21.20 26.90
CA ALA A 754 -6.12 21.31 25.81
C ALA A 754 -5.62 22.20 24.64
N SER A 755 -4.69 23.10 24.93
CA SER A 755 -4.04 23.96 23.93
C SER A 755 -2.88 23.29 23.18
N GLU A 756 -2.41 22.11 23.61
CA GLU A 756 -1.31 21.40 22.94
C GLU A 756 -1.62 21.11 21.47
N THR A 757 -0.63 21.31 20.61
CA THR A 757 -0.79 21.15 19.15
C THR A 757 0.04 20.00 18.59
N ASN A 758 0.58 19.15 19.45
CA ASN A 758 1.37 17.96 19.08
C ASN A 758 0.64 16.65 19.42
N ILE A 759 -0.65 16.72 19.74
CA ILE A 759 -1.53 15.59 20.03
C ILE A 759 -2.53 15.46 18.89
N GLY A 760 -2.66 14.25 18.35
CA GLY A 760 -3.57 13.93 17.26
C GLY A 760 -4.94 13.47 17.73
N ILE A 761 -5.71 12.90 16.82
CA ILE A 761 -7.06 12.38 17.02
C ILE A 761 -7.08 10.94 16.51
N ARG A 762 -7.63 10.02 17.30
CA ARG A 762 -7.90 8.64 16.84
C ARG A 762 -9.41 8.41 16.87
N PRO A 763 -10.10 8.63 15.73
CA PRO A 763 -11.55 8.55 15.70
C PRO A 763 -12.07 7.11 15.83
N VAL A 764 -13.33 7.02 16.21
CA VAL A 764 -14.10 5.81 16.44
C VAL A 764 -15.47 6.00 15.82
N MET A 765 -16.02 4.93 15.25
CA MET A 765 -17.40 4.88 14.79
C MET A 765 -18.04 3.56 15.20
N THR A 766 -19.35 3.49 15.14
CA THR A 766 -20.14 2.28 15.41
C THR A 766 -20.98 1.93 14.19
N ILE A 767 -21.22 0.63 14.00
CA ILE A 767 -22.06 0.11 12.93
C ILE A 767 -23.05 -0.89 13.53
N PRO A 768 -24.37 -0.79 13.24
CA PRO A 768 -25.34 -1.79 13.70
C PRO A 768 -24.97 -3.21 13.27
N GLN A 769 -25.12 -4.16 14.19
CA GLN A 769 -25.03 -5.60 13.93
C GLN A 769 -26.41 -6.13 13.52
N GLY A 770 -26.43 -7.03 12.53
CA GLY A 770 -27.64 -7.72 12.06
C GLY A 770 -28.01 -8.96 12.85
#